data_AF-A0A8C5HV38-F1
#
_entry.id   AF-A0A8C5HV38-F1
#
_cell.length_a   1.000
_cell.length_b   1.000
_cell.length_c   1.000
_cell.angle_alpha   90.00
_cell.angle_beta   90.00
_cell.angle_gamma   90.00
#
_symmetry.space_group_name_H-M   'P 1'
#
loop_
_entity.id
_entity.type
_entity.pdbx_description
1 polymer ?
#
loop_
_entity_poly.entity_id
_entity_poly.type
_entity_poly.pdbx_seq_one_letter_code
_entity_poly.pdbx_strand_id
1 'polypeptide(L)'
;MFGNLFEEVDEEGFSSTPSKGRVSTGGDEPPLPRGRSRLSGIKNQGGTCYLNSLLQTLLFTPEFREALFSLGPKELGHLEDKDKPGAKVRVIPLELQRLFAYLLLVDQQSASTSDLTDSFGWNSYEGTNQHDVQELNRILFSALEHSLVGTSGSTFIHQLYHGTIVNSIECRQCKNVSQRQEDFLDLTVCVCGVSSLEEALWNMFVEEELFEGNNLYRCAHCDNLVPAAKSAKLRKLPPFMTMSLLRFSFDFAKLERYKETGHYTFPLTINLRPFCEQINADDSDYSYELFSVIIHKGGCYGGHYHVYIRDIDKLGQWEPPVSDRHNLTEQKLKDDDPLSVLSNIISQEPSKSVLLDQLGQKLMDKTGSSWSKKFRKHCGPIGKFLQSHNDVFMLVANGTRVALKANPPSQEANIVLCDHFSICFLTMYICVCPQGNHWFDLNDSNVTSIRESDIEKQFQGKESAYMLFYRKTQLHRPVEALNNLQYKVPSHLIQMAQEENLKLQQMRYTTNNTVQLCLHLAPCYRLINGALHSVGEQPNGSTTLSFDRRKTVGVLRLAIYQMHELWEGDMALTVARSLPAGLHLYNTLTGQALLLKCTSGTGWHLRRLDWCEEVGEPLMDEIRMGVPGESSYFPPEELVWDASCDSSSRSLRACLAAHYDVSPDSLLLAKHQPDKHNWDEISNWTQQVSKKKKKKKAESLFGAPFHLKDGDTIGIKNLLVDNNKEFITLEDKQAQQTLRELHKRRQSDLFNIYQ
;
A
#
# COMPACT_ATOMS: atom_id res chain seq x y z
N MET A 1 -29.44 13.14 -7.71
CA MET A 1 -28.28 12.22 -7.80
C MET A 1 -28.60 11.11 -8.78
N PHE A 2 -29.66 10.33 -8.65
CA PHE A 2 -30.27 9.68 -9.82
C PHE A 2 -31.17 10.70 -10.50
N GLY A 3 -31.19 10.81 -11.83
CA GLY A 3 -32.02 11.79 -12.56
C GLY A 3 -33.52 11.61 -12.31
N ASN A 4 -34.39 12.16 -13.16
CA ASN A 4 -35.86 11.97 -13.10
C ASN A 4 -36.29 10.52 -13.45
N LEU A 5 -35.54 9.50 -13.02
CA LEU A 5 -35.70 8.09 -13.35
C LEU A 5 -36.99 7.47 -12.81
N PHE A 6 -37.63 8.13 -11.83
CA PHE A 6 -38.83 7.65 -11.13
C PHE A 6 -40.00 8.63 -11.16
N GLU A 7 -39.92 9.72 -11.92
CA GLU A 7 -41.05 10.61 -12.16
C GLU A 7 -41.77 10.18 -13.44
N GLU A 8 -43.08 9.93 -13.35
CA GLU A 8 -43.95 9.79 -14.52
C GLU A 8 -44.05 11.16 -15.19
N VAL A 9 -43.32 11.34 -16.29
CA VAL A 9 -43.41 12.57 -17.09
C VAL A 9 -44.58 12.39 -18.05
N ASP A 10 -45.69 13.08 -17.79
CA ASP A 10 -46.76 13.28 -18.77
C ASP A 10 -46.17 13.86 -20.05
N GLU A 11 -46.52 13.27 -21.19
CA GLU A 11 -46.02 13.65 -22.51
C GLU A 11 -46.34 15.12 -22.84
N GLU A 12 -45.35 15.99 -22.84
CA GLU A 12 -45.32 17.15 -23.73
C GLU A 12 -43.96 17.25 -24.43
N GLY A 13 -44.02 17.18 -25.75
CA GLY A 13 -42.88 16.95 -26.62
C GLY A 13 -41.87 18.10 -26.64
N PHE A 14 -40.60 17.75 -26.48
CA PHE A 14 -39.48 18.49 -27.06
C PHE A 14 -38.55 17.52 -27.78
N SER A 15 -38.38 17.74 -29.09
CA SER A 15 -37.49 16.97 -29.95
C SER A 15 -36.03 17.20 -29.53
N SER A 16 -35.33 16.15 -29.10
CA SER A 16 -33.87 16.16 -28.92
C SER A 16 -33.19 15.52 -30.12
N THR A 17 -32.38 16.32 -30.81
CA THR A 17 -31.49 15.87 -31.89
C THR A 17 -30.38 14.95 -31.37
N PRO A 18 -29.97 13.90 -32.09
CA PRO A 18 -28.94 12.98 -31.62
C PRO A 18 -27.56 13.65 -31.64
N SER A 19 -26.96 13.85 -30.47
CA SER A 19 -25.57 14.28 -30.35
C SER A 19 -24.65 13.13 -30.76
N LYS A 20 -23.97 13.29 -31.89
CA LYS A 20 -22.90 12.40 -32.36
C LYS A 20 -21.83 12.26 -31.28
N GLY A 21 -21.56 11.02 -30.87
CA GLY A 21 -20.52 10.67 -29.92
C GLY A 21 -19.15 11.20 -30.33
N ARG A 22 -18.47 11.87 -29.40
CA ARG A 22 -17.03 12.13 -29.48
C ARG A 22 -16.31 10.83 -29.15
N VAL A 23 -15.81 10.17 -30.18
CA VAL A 23 -14.85 9.06 -30.08
C VAL A 23 -13.60 9.61 -29.40
N SER A 24 -13.29 9.08 -28.21
CA SER A 24 -12.01 9.30 -27.56
C SER A 24 -10.93 8.59 -28.39
N THR A 25 -9.93 9.35 -28.81
CA THR A 25 -8.72 8.87 -29.47
C THR A 25 -7.88 8.09 -28.46
N GLY A 26 -8.05 6.76 -28.43
CA GLY A 26 -7.25 5.83 -27.63
C GLY A 26 -7.47 4.36 -28.02
N GLY A 27 -7.77 4.10 -29.29
CA GLY A 27 -8.44 2.89 -29.76
C GLY A 27 -7.59 1.68 -30.15
N ASP A 28 -6.28 1.63 -29.84
CA ASP A 28 -5.43 0.56 -30.39
C ASP A 28 -4.73 -0.35 -29.37
N GLU A 29 -4.80 -0.09 -28.06
CA GLU A 29 -4.14 -0.95 -27.05
C GLU A 29 -5.16 -1.64 -26.13
N PRO A 30 -5.14 -2.98 -26.03
CA PRO A 30 -6.04 -3.71 -25.14
C PRO A 30 -5.74 -3.37 -23.68
N PRO A 31 -6.77 -3.33 -22.81
CA PRO A 31 -6.56 -3.07 -21.39
C PRO A 31 -5.64 -4.14 -20.77
N LEU A 32 -4.81 -3.71 -19.82
CA LEU A 32 -3.85 -4.57 -19.13
C LEU A 32 -4.55 -5.74 -18.42
N PRO A 33 -3.94 -6.93 -18.37
CA PRO A 33 -4.45 -8.06 -17.58
C PRO A 33 -4.43 -7.74 -16.08
N ARG A 34 -5.09 -8.57 -15.27
CA ARG A 34 -5.10 -8.40 -13.82
C ARG A 34 -3.70 -8.36 -13.23
N GLY A 35 -3.54 -7.54 -12.19
CA GLY A 35 -2.30 -7.42 -11.44
C GLY A 35 -2.01 -8.67 -10.60
N ARG A 36 -0.95 -8.58 -9.79
CA ARG A 36 -0.50 -9.70 -8.92
C ARG A 36 -1.55 -10.14 -7.91
N SER A 37 -2.41 -9.23 -7.45
CA SER A 37 -3.50 -9.53 -6.53
C SER A 37 -4.60 -10.39 -7.17
N ARG A 38 -4.63 -10.53 -8.51
CA ARG A 38 -5.73 -11.16 -9.27
C ARG A 38 -7.11 -10.55 -9.05
N LEU A 39 -7.18 -9.41 -8.38
CA LEU A 39 -8.38 -8.61 -8.21
C LEU A 39 -8.39 -7.47 -9.25
N SER A 40 -9.58 -7.07 -9.66
CA SER A 40 -9.77 -5.94 -10.57
C SER A 40 -10.11 -4.67 -9.79
N GLY A 41 -9.45 -3.57 -10.14
CA GLY A 41 -9.84 -2.24 -9.72
C GLY A 41 -11.01 -1.69 -10.54
N ILE A 42 -11.37 -0.43 -10.29
CA ILE A 42 -12.36 0.34 -11.06
C ILE A 42 -11.71 1.61 -11.58
N LYS A 43 -11.96 1.95 -12.85
CA LYS A 43 -11.46 3.20 -13.45
C LYS A 43 -12.17 4.40 -12.82
N ASN A 44 -11.39 5.38 -12.39
CA ASN A 44 -11.92 6.65 -11.94
C ASN A 44 -12.32 7.49 -13.17
N GLN A 45 -13.55 7.97 -13.20
CA GLN A 45 -14.07 8.81 -14.29
C GLN A 45 -13.84 10.31 -14.06
N GLY A 46 -13.08 10.67 -13.03
CA GLY A 46 -12.76 12.04 -12.64
C GLY A 46 -13.02 12.25 -11.15
N GLY A 47 -14.30 12.16 -10.74
CA GLY A 47 -14.74 12.36 -9.36
C GLY A 47 -15.27 11.10 -8.67
N THR A 48 -15.34 9.95 -9.33
CA THR A 48 -16.17 8.80 -8.91
C THR A 48 -15.54 7.87 -7.87
N CYS A 49 -14.45 8.27 -7.21
CA CYS A 49 -13.72 7.46 -6.23
C CYS A 49 -14.61 6.98 -5.05
N TYR A 50 -15.59 7.78 -4.62
CA TYR A 50 -16.56 7.42 -3.58
C TYR A 50 -17.47 6.26 -4.03
N LEU A 51 -17.94 6.32 -5.28
CA LEU A 51 -18.72 5.25 -5.91
C LEU A 51 -17.89 3.97 -6.06
N ASN A 52 -16.65 4.09 -6.53
CA ASN A 52 -15.74 2.95 -6.68
C ASN A 52 -15.51 2.23 -5.35
N SER A 53 -15.26 2.98 -4.27
CA SER A 53 -15.03 2.45 -2.92
C SER A 53 -16.26 1.71 -2.38
N LEU A 54 -17.46 2.27 -2.61
CA LEU A 54 -18.71 1.65 -2.22
C LEU A 54 -19.00 0.37 -3.03
N LEU A 55 -18.85 0.41 -4.35
CA LEU A 55 -19.10 -0.74 -5.22
C LEU A 55 -18.18 -1.92 -4.88
N GLN A 56 -16.91 -1.67 -4.58
CA GLN A 56 -15.99 -2.69 -4.12
C GLN A 56 -16.42 -3.27 -2.76
N THR A 57 -16.86 -2.42 -1.82
CA THR A 57 -17.40 -2.89 -0.53
C THR A 57 -18.61 -3.81 -0.71
N LEU A 58 -19.53 -3.46 -1.59
CA LEU A 58 -20.72 -4.26 -1.89
C LEU A 58 -20.37 -5.57 -2.63
N LEU A 59 -19.40 -5.54 -3.54
CA LEU A 59 -18.90 -6.74 -4.23
C LEU A 59 -18.26 -7.74 -3.26
N PHE A 60 -17.47 -7.23 -2.31
CA PHE A 60 -16.82 -8.02 -1.27
C PHE A 60 -17.71 -8.23 -0.04
N THR A 61 -19.01 -7.95 -0.16
CA THR A 61 -20.06 -8.46 0.72
C THR A 61 -20.72 -9.65 -0.01
N PRO A 62 -20.25 -10.90 0.20
CA PRO A 62 -20.69 -12.01 -0.62
C PRO A 62 -22.21 -12.24 -0.61
N GLU A 63 -22.83 -12.07 0.55
CA GLU A 63 -24.27 -12.19 0.77
C GLU A 63 -25.06 -11.16 -0.06
N PHE A 64 -24.55 -9.94 -0.21
CA PHE A 64 -25.13 -8.91 -1.08
C PHE A 64 -25.02 -9.31 -2.55
N ARG A 65 -23.80 -9.64 -3.03
CA ARG A 65 -23.62 -9.97 -4.46
C ARG A 65 -24.39 -11.24 -4.84
N GLU A 66 -24.49 -12.23 -3.96
CA GLU A 66 -25.21 -13.47 -4.20
C GLU A 66 -26.71 -13.25 -4.24
N ALA A 67 -27.26 -12.41 -3.36
CA ALA A 67 -28.66 -12.01 -3.40
C ALA A 67 -28.97 -11.29 -4.72
N LEU A 68 -28.11 -10.36 -5.14
CA LEU A 68 -28.24 -9.68 -6.42
C LEU A 68 -28.17 -10.67 -7.60
N PHE A 69 -27.21 -11.60 -7.62
CA PHE A 69 -27.07 -12.60 -8.68
C PHE A 69 -28.19 -13.63 -8.74
N SER A 70 -28.89 -13.87 -7.63
CA SER A 70 -30.04 -14.79 -7.62
C SER A 70 -31.22 -14.28 -8.45
N LEU A 71 -31.28 -12.96 -8.69
CA LEU A 71 -32.32 -12.32 -9.50
C LEU A 71 -32.07 -12.58 -10.99
N GLY A 72 -32.83 -13.53 -11.53
CA GLY A 72 -32.66 -13.97 -12.92
C GLY A 72 -33.37 -13.08 -13.95
N PRO A 73 -33.17 -13.37 -15.24
CA PRO A 73 -33.81 -12.63 -16.35
C PRO A 73 -35.34 -12.66 -16.32
N LYS A 74 -35.96 -13.66 -15.67
CA LYS A 74 -37.41 -13.71 -15.49
C LYS A 74 -37.95 -12.58 -14.60
N GLU A 75 -37.13 -12.08 -13.69
CA GLU A 75 -37.51 -11.03 -12.73
C GLU A 75 -37.01 -9.66 -13.17
N LEU A 76 -35.77 -9.58 -13.69
CA LEU A 76 -35.13 -8.32 -14.08
C LEU A 76 -35.25 -7.97 -15.57
N GLY A 77 -35.56 -8.95 -16.43
CA GLY A 77 -35.51 -8.78 -17.88
C GLY A 77 -34.09 -8.85 -18.43
N HIS A 78 -33.87 -8.23 -19.60
CA HIS A 78 -32.59 -8.18 -20.30
C HIS A 78 -32.15 -6.74 -20.55
N LEU A 79 -30.83 -6.49 -20.56
CA LEU A 79 -30.28 -5.16 -20.87
C LEU A 79 -30.62 -4.67 -22.30
N GLU A 80 -30.87 -5.61 -23.22
CA GLU A 80 -31.31 -5.30 -24.59
C GLU A 80 -32.68 -4.62 -24.61
N ASP A 81 -33.49 -4.81 -23.57
CA ASP A 81 -34.83 -4.26 -23.44
C ASP A 81 -34.85 -2.90 -22.73
N LYS A 82 -33.68 -2.29 -22.43
CA LYS A 82 -33.56 -1.06 -21.61
C LYS A 82 -34.43 0.11 -22.09
N ASP A 83 -34.74 0.17 -23.38
CA ASP A 83 -35.53 1.23 -23.99
C ASP A 83 -37.05 1.01 -23.89
N LYS A 84 -37.50 -0.18 -23.46
CA LYS A 84 -38.92 -0.51 -23.29
C LYS A 84 -39.49 0.14 -22.01
N PRO A 85 -40.74 0.62 -22.03
CA PRO A 85 -41.41 1.12 -20.83
C PRO A 85 -41.51 0.00 -19.78
N GLY A 86 -41.14 0.30 -18.53
CA GLY A 86 -41.06 -0.66 -17.42
C GLY A 86 -39.70 -1.35 -17.24
N ALA A 87 -38.89 -1.49 -18.30
CA ALA A 87 -37.54 -2.06 -18.22
C ALA A 87 -36.51 -1.09 -17.65
N LYS A 88 -36.71 0.24 -17.83
CA LYS A 88 -35.84 1.30 -17.29
C LYS A 88 -35.61 1.19 -15.78
N VAL A 89 -36.64 0.79 -15.03
CA VAL A 89 -36.58 0.61 -13.57
C VAL A 89 -35.66 -0.55 -13.18
N ARG A 90 -35.35 -1.49 -14.08
CA ARG A 90 -34.49 -2.66 -13.80
C ARG A 90 -33.06 -2.51 -14.31
N VAL A 91 -32.72 -1.39 -14.95
CA VAL A 91 -31.38 -1.20 -15.55
C VAL A 91 -30.29 -1.15 -14.47
N ILE A 92 -30.54 -0.47 -13.36
CA ILE A 92 -29.57 -0.35 -12.25
C ILE A 92 -29.12 -1.73 -11.72
N PRO A 93 -30.03 -2.64 -11.28
CA PRO A 93 -29.61 -3.95 -10.80
C PRO A 93 -28.95 -4.80 -11.89
N LEU A 94 -29.39 -4.70 -13.16
CA LEU A 94 -28.77 -5.42 -14.29
C LEU A 94 -27.33 -4.94 -14.58
N GLU A 95 -27.09 -3.63 -14.60
CA GLU A 95 -25.74 -3.08 -14.78
C GLU A 95 -24.84 -3.37 -13.58
N LEU A 96 -25.40 -3.43 -12.36
CA LEU A 96 -24.65 -3.83 -11.17
C LEU A 96 -24.25 -5.32 -11.22
N GLN A 97 -25.15 -6.21 -11.66
CA GLN A 97 -24.83 -7.62 -11.94
C GLN A 97 -23.72 -7.74 -12.98
N ARG A 98 -23.84 -7.02 -14.09
CA ARG A 98 -22.85 -6.99 -15.17
C ARG A 98 -21.49 -6.53 -14.65
N LEU A 99 -21.43 -5.40 -13.93
CA LEU A 99 -20.20 -4.85 -13.36
C LEU A 99 -19.54 -5.83 -12.37
N PHE A 100 -20.31 -6.44 -11.47
CA PHE A 100 -19.78 -7.41 -10.52
C PHE A 100 -19.21 -8.65 -11.23
N ALA A 101 -19.89 -9.15 -12.26
CA ALA A 101 -19.35 -10.23 -13.09
C ALA A 101 -18.06 -9.83 -13.81
N TYR A 102 -17.97 -8.60 -14.34
CA TYR A 102 -16.73 -8.06 -14.92
C TYR A 102 -15.59 -8.01 -13.90
N LEU A 103 -15.83 -7.45 -12.72
CA LEU A 103 -14.84 -7.35 -11.64
C LEU A 103 -14.38 -8.72 -11.13
N LEU A 104 -15.24 -9.74 -11.14
CA LEU A 104 -14.90 -11.10 -10.72
C LEU A 104 -14.20 -11.92 -11.79
N LEU A 105 -14.67 -11.86 -13.04
CA LEU A 105 -14.34 -12.87 -14.07
C LEU A 105 -13.54 -12.35 -15.27
N VAL A 106 -13.62 -11.06 -15.59
CA VAL A 106 -12.92 -10.51 -16.75
C VAL A 106 -11.46 -10.20 -16.38
N ASP A 107 -10.50 -10.70 -17.16
CA ASP A 107 -9.06 -10.52 -16.97
C ASP A 107 -8.62 -9.14 -17.44
N GLN A 108 -9.06 -8.11 -16.73
CA GLN A 108 -8.62 -6.74 -16.89
C GLN A 108 -8.16 -6.17 -15.55
N GLN A 109 -7.18 -5.28 -15.58
CA GLN A 109 -6.68 -4.61 -14.40
C GLN A 109 -7.75 -3.75 -13.74
N SER A 110 -8.56 -3.05 -14.53
CA SER A 110 -9.66 -2.22 -14.02
C SER A 110 -10.86 -2.18 -14.96
N ALA A 111 -12.05 -2.24 -14.37
CA ALA A 111 -13.33 -2.14 -15.08
C ALA A 111 -13.82 -0.68 -15.16
N SER A 112 -14.60 -0.35 -16.19
CA SER A 112 -15.30 0.94 -16.29
C SER A 112 -16.65 0.87 -15.59
N THR A 113 -17.05 1.95 -14.93
CA THR A 113 -18.41 2.14 -14.37
C THR A 113 -19.34 2.92 -15.27
N SER A 114 -18.95 3.19 -16.53
CA SER A 114 -19.67 4.08 -17.46
C SER A 114 -21.13 3.68 -17.66
N ASP A 115 -21.39 2.41 -17.93
CA ASP A 115 -22.76 1.93 -18.15
C ASP A 115 -23.63 2.03 -16.89
N LEU A 116 -23.03 1.86 -15.72
CA LEU A 116 -23.72 2.00 -14.44
C LEU A 116 -24.03 3.48 -14.16
N THR A 117 -23.08 4.39 -14.36
CA THR A 117 -23.32 5.83 -14.19
C THR A 117 -24.32 6.36 -15.22
N ASP A 118 -24.33 5.81 -16.44
CA ASP A 118 -25.33 6.15 -17.44
C ASP A 118 -26.73 5.67 -16.99
N SER A 119 -26.83 4.50 -16.34
CA SER A 119 -28.10 3.99 -15.77
C SER A 119 -28.67 4.87 -14.65
N PHE A 120 -27.79 5.61 -13.96
CA PHE A 120 -28.15 6.61 -12.95
C PHE A 120 -28.70 7.90 -13.56
N GLY A 121 -28.59 8.05 -14.88
CA GLY A 121 -28.88 9.29 -15.59
C GLY A 121 -27.78 10.34 -15.41
N TRP A 122 -26.57 9.94 -15.01
CA TRP A 122 -25.46 10.88 -14.85
C TRP A 122 -24.98 11.34 -16.21
N ASN A 123 -24.87 12.65 -16.40
CA ASN A 123 -24.17 13.20 -17.57
C ASN A 123 -22.66 13.37 -17.26
N SER A 124 -21.86 13.67 -18.29
CA SER A 124 -20.41 13.81 -18.16
C SER A 124 -19.94 14.88 -17.17
N TYR A 125 -20.81 15.82 -16.77
CA TYR A 125 -20.49 16.84 -15.76
C TYR A 125 -20.67 16.28 -14.34
N GLU A 126 -21.70 15.48 -14.09
CA GLU A 126 -21.97 14.86 -12.78
C GLU A 126 -20.91 13.82 -12.38
N GLY A 127 -20.31 13.11 -13.35
CA GLY A 127 -19.18 12.19 -13.09
C GLY A 127 -17.91 12.87 -12.54
N THR A 128 -17.85 14.20 -12.58
CA THR A 128 -16.75 14.99 -11.99
C THR A 128 -17.09 15.57 -10.62
N ASN A 129 -18.35 15.48 -10.19
CA ASN A 129 -18.79 15.98 -8.89
C ASN A 129 -18.37 15.04 -7.77
N GLN A 130 -17.83 15.61 -6.70
CA GLN A 130 -17.53 14.88 -5.47
C GLN A 130 -18.81 14.80 -4.64
N HIS A 131 -19.15 13.59 -4.22
CA HIS A 131 -20.30 13.32 -3.36
C HIS A 131 -19.86 12.64 -2.07
N ASP A 132 -20.68 12.81 -1.04
CA ASP A 132 -20.52 12.10 0.20
C ASP A 132 -20.90 10.62 0.01
N VAL A 133 -20.01 9.71 0.44
CA VAL A 133 -20.20 8.27 0.26
C VAL A 133 -21.33 7.70 1.12
N GLN A 134 -21.62 8.28 2.28
CA GLN A 134 -22.76 7.89 3.12
C GLN A 134 -24.07 8.26 2.41
N GLU A 135 -24.14 9.48 1.85
CA GLU A 135 -25.29 9.92 1.05
C GLU A 135 -25.50 9.00 -0.15
N LEU A 136 -24.44 8.73 -0.93
CA LEU A 136 -24.50 7.81 -2.07
C LEU A 136 -25.02 6.42 -1.65
N ASN A 137 -24.53 5.87 -0.54
CA ASN A 137 -24.94 4.55 -0.07
C ASN A 137 -26.46 4.47 0.16
N ARG A 138 -27.02 5.48 0.83
CA ARG A 138 -28.47 5.55 1.10
C ARG A 138 -29.27 5.71 -0.19
N ILE A 139 -28.80 6.57 -1.09
CA ILE A 139 -29.50 6.80 -2.36
C ILE A 139 -29.45 5.51 -3.20
N LEU A 140 -28.30 4.86 -3.32
CA LEU A 140 -28.15 3.59 -4.07
C LEU A 140 -29.05 2.49 -3.51
N PHE A 141 -29.12 2.33 -2.18
CA PHE A 141 -30.00 1.37 -1.53
C PHE A 141 -31.47 1.68 -1.82
N SER A 142 -31.89 2.93 -1.71
CA SER A 142 -33.26 3.34 -2.06
C SER A 142 -33.59 3.10 -3.54
N ALA A 143 -32.65 3.39 -4.44
CA ALA A 143 -32.81 3.12 -5.87
C ALA A 143 -32.92 1.62 -6.15
N LEU A 144 -32.13 0.77 -5.47
CA LEU A 144 -32.24 -0.68 -5.59
C LEU A 144 -33.58 -1.20 -5.05
N GLU A 145 -34.01 -0.76 -3.87
CA GLU A 145 -35.31 -1.16 -3.30
C GLU A 145 -36.46 -0.81 -4.24
N HIS A 146 -36.48 0.42 -4.78
CA HIS A 146 -37.47 0.84 -5.77
C HIS A 146 -37.35 0.03 -7.07
N SER A 147 -36.12 -0.20 -7.54
CA SER A 147 -35.80 -0.98 -8.74
C SER A 147 -36.07 -2.47 -8.61
N LEU A 148 -36.46 -2.96 -7.42
CA LEU A 148 -36.70 -4.37 -7.15
C LEU A 148 -38.11 -4.66 -6.63
N VAL A 149 -38.97 -3.65 -6.52
CA VAL A 149 -40.40 -3.85 -6.17
C VAL A 149 -41.04 -4.86 -7.12
N GLY A 150 -41.71 -5.88 -6.58
CA GLY A 150 -42.37 -6.94 -7.35
C GLY A 150 -41.46 -8.12 -7.74
N THR A 151 -40.18 -8.11 -7.33
CA THR A 151 -39.24 -9.23 -7.48
C THR A 151 -39.04 -9.97 -6.15
N SER A 152 -38.40 -11.13 -6.18
CA SER A 152 -37.98 -11.84 -4.96
C SER A 152 -36.93 -11.07 -4.15
N GLY A 153 -36.21 -10.13 -4.78
CA GLY A 153 -35.17 -9.31 -4.17
C GLY A 153 -35.66 -8.03 -3.50
N SER A 154 -36.97 -7.72 -3.52
CA SER A 154 -37.47 -6.42 -3.04
C SER A 154 -37.12 -6.10 -1.59
N THR A 155 -36.81 -7.11 -0.77
CA THR A 155 -36.49 -6.96 0.65
C THR A 155 -35.05 -7.28 1.00
N PHE A 156 -34.17 -7.63 0.06
CA PHE A 156 -32.84 -8.15 0.44
C PHE A 156 -31.96 -7.07 1.10
N ILE A 157 -32.07 -5.81 0.67
CA ILE A 157 -31.37 -4.67 1.31
C ILE A 157 -31.81 -4.57 2.78
N HIS A 158 -33.11 -4.53 3.01
CA HIS A 158 -33.69 -4.53 4.33
C HIS A 158 -33.29 -5.79 5.13
N GLN A 159 -33.23 -6.98 4.54
CA GLN A 159 -32.78 -8.18 5.25
C GLN A 159 -31.31 -8.12 5.69
N LEU A 160 -30.44 -7.49 4.91
CA LEU A 160 -29.00 -7.45 5.16
C LEU A 160 -28.55 -6.28 6.05
N TYR A 161 -29.19 -5.11 5.93
CA TYR A 161 -28.72 -3.87 6.57
C TYR A 161 -29.73 -3.22 7.53
N HIS A 162 -31.00 -3.64 7.57
CA HIS A 162 -32.00 -3.03 8.45
C HIS A 162 -31.80 -3.41 9.92
N GLY A 163 -31.60 -2.38 10.74
CA GLY A 163 -31.71 -2.45 12.19
C GLY A 163 -32.73 -1.46 12.74
N THR A 164 -33.01 -1.57 14.03
CA THR A 164 -33.95 -0.67 14.72
C THR A 164 -33.38 -0.18 16.05
N ILE A 165 -33.50 1.12 16.31
CA ILE A 165 -33.22 1.77 17.59
C ILE A 165 -34.54 2.07 18.30
N VAL A 166 -34.51 2.04 19.63
CA VAL A 166 -35.64 2.43 20.48
C VAL A 166 -35.20 3.60 21.33
N ASN A 167 -35.81 4.74 21.10
CA ASN A 167 -35.67 5.93 21.93
C ASN A 167 -36.75 5.90 23.02
N SER A 168 -36.34 6.00 24.27
CA SER A 168 -37.21 5.96 25.45
C SER A 168 -37.05 7.25 26.24
N ILE A 169 -38.16 7.88 26.62
CA ILE A 169 -38.19 9.08 27.47
C ILE A 169 -38.98 8.74 28.73
N GLU A 170 -38.30 8.65 29.87
CA GLU A 170 -38.91 8.44 31.19
C GLU A 170 -39.15 9.79 31.88
N CYS A 171 -40.41 10.09 32.19
CA CYS A 171 -40.76 11.24 33.03
C CYS A 171 -40.29 11.00 34.48
N ARG A 172 -39.48 11.91 35.04
CA ARG A 172 -38.99 11.76 36.43
C ARG A 172 -40.05 12.05 37.50
N GLN A 173 -41.17 12.70 37.13
CA GLN A 173 -42.27 13.00 38.07
C GLN A 173 -43.31 11.86 38.16
N CYS A 174 -43.90 11.44 37.03
CA CYS A 174 -44.97 10.43 37.02
C CYS A 174 -44.51 9.03 36.61
N LYS A 175 -43.24 8.86 36.24
CA LYS A 175 -42.67 7.58 35.77
C LYS A 175 -43.27 7.02 34.49
N ASN A 176 -44.10 7.78 33.77
CA ASN A 176 -44.58 7.40 32.45
C ASN A 176 -43.40 7.37 31.45
N VAL A 177 -43.35 6.30 30.66
CA VAL A 177 -42.32 6.10 29.63
C VAL A 177 -42.95 6.26 28.25
N SER A 178 -42.37 7.14 27.43
CA SER A 178 -42.71 7.28 26.02
C SER A 178 -41.64 6.61 25.17
N GLN A 179 -42.00 5.66 24.34
CA GLN A 179 -41.06 4.96 23.45
C GLN A 179 -41.36 5.25 21.98
N ARG A 180 -40.30 5.43 21.20
CA ARG A 180 -40.36 5.57 19.74
C ARG A 180 -39.31 4.65 19.12
N GLN A 181 -39.74 3.84 18.15
CA GLN A 181 -38.84 3.03 17.35
C GLN A 181 -38.43 3.78 16.09
N GLU A 182 -37.16 3.68 15.72
CA GLU A 182 -36.58 4.29 14.52
C GLU A 182 -35.78 3.24 13.75
N ASP A 183 -35.97 3.19 12.43
CA ASP A 183 -35.26 2.28 11.54
C ASP A 183 -33.93 2.91 11.09
N PHE A 184 -32.92 2.07 10.88
CA PHE A 184 -31.65 2.49 10.29
C PHE A 184 -31.09 1.45 9.32
N LEU A 185 -30.34 1.93 8.31
CA LEU A 185 -29.49 1.12 7.43
C LEU A 185 -28.00 1.35 7.70
N ASP A 186 -27.69 2.49 8.33
CA ASP A 186 -26.37 2.89 8.79
C ASP A 186 -26.49 3.66 10.10
N LEU A 187 -25.56 3.43 11.04
CA LEU A 187 -25.47 4.17 12.29
C LEU A 187 -24.49 5.31 12.11
N THR A 188 -24.97 6.53 12.33
CA THR A 188 -24.13 7.72 12.32
C THR A 188 -23.54 7.93 13.71
N VAL A 189 -22.20 7.92 13.82
CA VAL A 189 -21.50 8.01 15.10
C VAL A 189 -20.66 9.28 15.19
N CYS A 190 -20.68 9.93 16.36
CA CYS A 190 -19.88 11.12 16.59
C CYS A 190 -18.39 10.78 16.66
N VAL A 191 -17.56 11.65 16.10
CA VAL A 191 -16.09 11.61 16.23
C VAL A 191 -15.59 12.78 17.07
N CYS A 192 -16.26 13.94 16.99
CA CYS A 192 -15.87 15.12 17.75
C CYS A 192 -16.03 14.85 19.27
N GLY A 193 -14.95 15.07 20.03
CA GLY A 193 -14.96 14.94 21.49
C GLY A 193 -14.90 13.51 22.03
N VAL A 194 -14.70 12.50 21.18
CA VAL A 194 -14.58 11.08 21.58
C VAL A 194 -13.37 10.43 20.92
N SER A 195 -12.77 9.43 21.57
CA SER A 195 -11.49 8.83 21.16
C SER A 195 -11.63 7.45 20.51
N SER A 196 -12.81 6.81 20.60
CA SER A 196 -13.06 5.48 20.05
C SER A 196 -14.51 5.26 19.62
N LEU A 197 -14.73 4.25 18.77
CA LEU A 197 -16.06 3.78 18.38
C LEU A 197 -16.85 3.27 19.59
N GLU A 198 -16.21 2.52 20.48
CA GLU A 198 -16.82 1.96 21.67
C GLU A 198 -17.31 3.06 22.62
N GLU A 199 -16.50 4.10 22.82
CA GLU A 199 -16.87 5.30 23.60
C GLU A 199 -18.04 6.05 22.95
N ALA A 200 -18.01 6.24 21.62
CA ALA A 200 -19.11 6.89 20.90
C ALA A 200 -20.43 6.11 21.02
N LEU A 201 -20.39 4.77 20.94
CA LEU A 201 -21.55 3.91 21.13
C LEU A 201 -22.03 3.92 22.59
N TRP A 202 -21.11 4.01 23.54
CA TRP A 202 -21.42 4.11 24.97
C TRP A 202 -22.21 5.39 25.27
N ASN A 203 -21.72 6.54 24.80
CA ASN A 203 -22.39 7.82 24.99
C ASN A 203 -23.77 7.86 24.31
N MET A 204 -23.93 7.13 23.20
CA MET A 204 -25.20 7.08 22.46
C MET A 204 -26.24 6.14 23.07
N PHE A 205 -25.83 4.96 23.58
CA PHE A 205 -26.77 3.89 23.97
C PHE A 205 -26.73 3.52 25.46
N VAL A 206 -25.78 4.04 26.24
CA VAL A 206 -25.66 3.72 27.67
C VAL A 206 -25.89 4.95 28.52
N GLU A 207 -25.36 6.11 28.13
CA GLU A 207 -25.60 7.36 28.85
C GLU A 207 -27.03 7.86 28.63
N GLU A 208 -27.65 8.39 29.69
CA GLU A 208 -28.96 9.01 29.64
C GLU A 208 -28.82 10.53 29.42
N GLU A 209 -29.52 11.07 28.43
CA GLU A 209 -29.67 12.51 28.21
C GLU A 209 -30.76 13.05 29.14
N LEU A 210 -30.42 14.04 29.98
CA LEU A 210 -31.37 14.64 30.93
C LEU A 210 -32.01 15.91 30.36
N PHE A 211 -33.34 15.94 30.36
CA PHE A 211 -34.13 17.12 30.04
C PHE A 211 -34.27 18.01 31.29
N GLU A 212 -33.41 19.02 31.42
CA GLU A 212 -33.36 19.94 32.57
C GLU A 212 -33.28 21.41 32.14
N GLY A 213 -33.51 22.32 33.09
CA GLY A 213 -33.39 23.77 32.88
C GLY A 213 -34.37 24.30 31.82
N ASN A 214 -33.83 24.83 30.72
CA ASN A 214 -34.64 25.36 29.61
C ASN A 214 -35.11 24.27 28.63
N ASN A 215 -34.60 23.03 28.77
CA ASN A 215 -34.89 21.91 27.87
C ASN A 215 -35.86 20.89 28.51
N LEU A 216 -36.82 21.34 29.31
CA LEU A 216 -37.79 20.45 29.98
C LEU A 216 -38.68 19.71 28.97
N TYR A 217 -39.02 18.47 29.29
CA TYR A 217 -39.88 17.61 28.45
C TYR A 217 -41.36 17.86 28.75
N ARG A 218 -42.20 17.99 27.71
CA ARG A 218 -43.65 18.09 27.90
C ARG A 218 -44.27 16.69 28.02
N CYS A 219 -44.54 16.26 29.25
CA CYS A 219 -45.13 14.95 29.50
C CYS A 219 -46.64 14.94 29.21
N ALA A 220 -47.10 14.06 28.31
CA ALA A 220 -48.51 13.90 27.98
C ALA A 220 -49.40 13.49 29.17
N HIS A 221 -48.85 12.73 30.14
CA HIS A 221 -49.59 12.30 31.33
C HIS A 221 -49.64 13.37 32.42
N CYS A 222 -48.61 14.21 32.55
CA CYS A 222 -48.62 15.33 33.50
C CYS A 222 -49.25 16.61 32.93
N ASP A 223 -49.40 16.67 31.59
CA ASP A 223 -49.71 17.85 30.78
C ASP A 223 -48.90 19.11 31.14
N ASN A 224 -47.63 18.91 31.51
CA ASN A 224 -46.75 19.97 31.97
C ASN A 224 -45.30 19.73 31.53
N LEU A 225 -44.48 20.78 31.58
CA LEU A 225 -43.03 20.71 31.38
C LEU A 225 -42.36 20.15 32.64
N VAL A 226 -41.66 19.03 32.49
CA VAL A 226 -41.11 18.24 33.59
C VAL A 226 -39.71 17.74 33.26
N PRO A 227 -38.87 17.49 34.29
CA PRO A 227 -37.63 16.77 34.09
C PRO A 227 -37.89 15.35 33.60
N ALA A 228 -37.10 14.90 32.62
CA ALA A 228 -37.19 13.56 32.06
C ALA A 228 -35.81 13.06 31.67
N ALA A 229 -35.65 11.75 31.56
CA ALA A 229 -34.43 11.12 31.06
C ALA A 229 -34.73 10.44 29.73
N LYS A 230 -33.88 10.70 28.73
CA LYS A 230 -33.93 10.07 27.42
C LYS A 230 -32.78 9.08 27.29
N SER A 231 -33.11 7.89 26.82
CA SER A 231 -32.14 6.84 26.52
C SER A 231 -32.46 6.19 25.18
N ALA A 232 -31.45 5.60 24.56
CA ALA A 232 -31.59 4.85 23.32
C ALA A 232 -31.02 3.43 23.48
N LYS A 233 -31.63 2.44 22.85
CA LYS A 233 -31.11 1.06 22.80
C LYS A 233 -31.28 0.45 21.42
N LEU A 234 -30.35 -0.44 21.04
CA LEU A 234 -30.48 -1.27 19.84
C LEU A 234 -31.48 -2.40 20.11
N ARG A 235 -32.53 -2.50 19.30
CA ARG A 235 -33.55 -3.57 19.42
C ARG A 235 -33.36 -4.67 18.38
N LYS A 236 -33.07 -4.31 17.13
CA LYS A 236 -32.82 -5.25 16.03
C LYS A 236 -31.47 -4.93 15.42
N LEU A 237 -30.59 -5.93 15.35
CA LEU A 237 -29.27 -5.81 14.74
C LEU A 237 -29.25 -6.45 13.34
N PRO A 238 -28.73 -5.75 12.32
CA PRO A 238 -28.61 -6.29 10.96
C PRO A 238 -27.45 -7.30 10.84
N PRO A 239 -27.49 -8.25 9.89
CA PRO A 239 -26.33 -9.09 9.56
C PRO A 239 -25.05 -8.29 9.24
N PHE A 240 -25.22 -7.14 8.56
CA PHE A 240 -24.16 -6.19 8.25
C PHE A 240 -24.42 -4.86 8.92
N MET A 241 -23.49 -4.45 9.78
CA MET A 241 -23.57 -3.19 10.50
C MET A 241 -22.67 -2.15 9.83
N THR A 242 -23.29 -1.09 9.31
CA THR A 242 -22.58 0.04 8.69
C THR A 242 -22.49 1.19 9.70
N MET A 243 -21.27 1.67 9.98
CA MET A 243 -21.03 2.82 10.86
C MET A 243 -20.46 3.97 10.03
N SER A 244 -21.16 5.10 10.00
CA SER A 244 -20.76 6.33 9.33
C SER A 244 -20.12 7.27 10.35
N LEU A 245 -18.83 7.54 10.21
CA LEU A 245 -18.07 8.37 11.15
C LEU A 245 -18.27 9.85 10.81
N LEU A 246 -18.90 10.63 11.70
CA LEU A 246 -19.10 12.08 11.52
C LEU A 246 -17.79 12.85 11.69
N ARG A 247 -16.91 12.77 10.68
CA ARG A 247 -15.65 13.50 10.63
C ARG A 247 -15.78 14.91 10.07
N PHE A 248 -16.92 15.33 9.56
CA PHE A 248 -17.11 16.70 9.10
C PHE A 248 -17.96 17.48 10.10
N SER A 249 -17.37 18.54 10.64
CA SER A 249 -17.97 19.40 11.66
C SER A 249 -18.00 20.84 11.17
N PHE A 250 -18.82 21.68 11.80
CA PHE A 250 -18.90 23.11 11.53
C PHE A 250 -18.40 23.90 12.74
N ASP A 251 -17.36 24.71 12.54
CA ASP A 251 -16.86 25.63 13.56
C ASP A 251 -17.75 26.89 13.52
N PHE A 252 -18.68 27.01 14.48
CA PHE A 252 -19.59 28.15 14.57
C PHE A 252 -18.88 29.47 14.88
N ALA A 253 -17.69 29.44 15.49
CA ALA A 253 -16.94 30.67 15.78
C ALA A 253 -16.25 31.19 14.53
N LYS A 254 -15.75 30.30 13.68
CA LYS A 254 -15.09 30.67 12.40
C LYS A 254 -16.04 30.71 11.21
N LEU A 255 -17.25 30.17 11.35
CA LEU A 255 -18.24 29.99 10.28
C LEU A 255 -17.71 29.14 9.10
N GLU A 256 -16.90 28.13 9.41
CA GLU A 256 -16.26 27.27 8.40
C GLU A 256 -16.44 25.78 8.72
N ARG A 257 -16.55 24.95 7.67
CA ARG A 257 -16.51 23.49 7.79
C ARG A 257 -15.07 23.01 7.97
N TYR A 258 -14.87 22.06 8.86
CA TYR A 258 -13.57 21.42 9.05
C TYR A 258 -13.71 19.89 9.20
N LYS A 259 -12.61 19.19 8.92
CA LYS A 259 -12.53 17.73 9.06
C LYS A 259 -11.86 17.39 10.38
N GLU A 260 -12.49 16.56 11.18
CA GLU A 260 -11.94 15.95 12.38
C GLU A 260 -10.82 14.97 12.00
N THR A 261 -9.58 15.46 12.14
CA THR A 261 -8.36 14.67 11.91
C THR A 261 -7.78 14.10 13.20
N GLY A 262 -8.48 14.25 14.33
CA GLY A 262 -8.09 13.69 15.62
C GLY A 262 -8.04 12.17 15.62
N HIS A 263 -7.39 11.62 16.66
CA HIS A 263 -7.27 10.19 16.87
C HIS A 263 -8.60 9.57 17.28
N TYR A 264 -9.05 8.59 16.50
CA TYR A 264 -10.28 7.85 16.74
C TYR A 264 -10.07 6.38 16.40
N THR A 265 -10.07 5.52 17.42
CA THR A 265 -9.86 4.07 17.24
C THR A 265 -11.16 3.33 16.95
N PHE A 266 -11.06 2.25 16.20
CA PHE A 266 -12.16 1.31 16.02
C PHE A 266 -11.61 -0.12 16.00
N PRO A 267 -12.29 -1.08 16.64
CA PRO A 267 -11.76 -2.42 16.83
C PRO A 267 -12.03 -3.28 15.60
N LEU A 268 -11.20 -4.30 15.39
CA LEU A 268 -11.42 -5.29 14.35
C LEU A 268 -12.58 -6.24 14.68
N THR A 269 -12.90 -6.40 15.96
CA THR A 269 -14.05 -7.17 16.43
C THR A 269 -14.74 -6.37 17.51
N ILE A 270 -16.06 -6.20 17.40
CA ILE A 270 -16.87 -5.45 18.36
C ILE A 270 -18.05 -6.30 18.84
N ASN A 271 -18.35 -6.23 20.13
CA ASN A 271 -19.53 -6.84 20.70
C ASN A 271 -20.56 -5.75 21.02
N LEU A 272 -21.74 -5.83 20.38
CA LEU A 272 -22.79 -4.82 20.52
C LEU A 272 -23.80 -5.10 21.64
N ARG A 273 -23.63 -6.21 22.39
CA ARG A 273 -24.53 -6.62 23.48
C ARG A 273 -24.76 -5.51 24.52
N PRO A 274 -23.74 -4.73 24.96
CA PRO A 274 -23.94 -3.66 25.96
C PRO A 274 -24.91 -2.56 25.53
N PHE A 275 -25.10 -2.40 24.21
CA PHE A 275 -25.91 -1.35 23.61
C PHE A 275 -27.34 -1.81 23.27
N CYS A 276 -27.67 -3.08 23.51
CA CYS A 276 -28.96 -3.68 23.14
C CYS A 276 -30.02 -3.63 24.25
N GLU A 277 -31.31 -3.62 23.89
CA GLU A 277 -32.45 -3.71 24.82
C GLU A 277 -32.57 -5.10 25.46
N GLN A 278 -32.28 -6.14 24.67
CA GLN A 278 -32.37 -7.54 25.10
C GLN A 278 -30.98 -8.13 25.26
N ILE A 279 -30.74 -8.82 26.38
CA ILE A 279 -29.41 -9.36 26.76
C ILE A 279 -29.48 -10.89 26.93
N ASN A 280 -30.56 -11.53 26.44
CA ASN A 280 -30.90 -12.92 26.72
C ASN A 280 -30.21 -13.95 25.82
N ALA A 281 -29.39 -13.50 24.87
CA ALA A 281 -28.71 -14.36 23.90
C ALA A 281 -27.19 -14.39 24.17
N ASP A 282 -26.48 -15.29 23.49
CA ASP A 282 -25.05 -15.50 23.71
C ASP A 282 -24.24 -14.33 23.10
N ASP A 283 -23.03 -14.08 23.62
CA ASP A 283 -22.17 -13.00 23.12
C ASP A 283 -21.88 -13.12 21.62
N SER A 284 -21.90 -14.34 21.08
CA SER A 284 -21.67 -14.59 19.66
C SER A 284 -22.74 -13.96 18.76
N ASP A 285 -23.99 -13.82 19.23
CA ASP A 285 -25.11 -13.24 18.47
C ASP A 285 -24.98 -11.74 18.24
N TYR A 286 -24.18 -11.08 19.10
CA TYR A 286 -23.91 -9.65 19.11
C TYR A 286 -22.48 -9.31 18.65
N SER A 287 -21.69 -10.31 18.29
CA SER A 287 -20.31 -10.15 17.88
C SER A 287 -20.19 -9.89 16.38
N TYR A 288 -19.41 -8.86 16.04
CA TYR A 288 -19.17 -8.43 14.66
C TYR A 288 -17.69 -8.32 14.37
N GLU A 289 -17.28 -8.66 13.16
CA GLU A 289 -15.92 -8.47 12.65
C GLU A 289 -15.88 -7.40 11.55
N LEU A 290 -14.86 -6.55 11.57
CA LEU A 290 -14.58 -5.55 10.55
C LEU A 290 -14.12 -6.24 9.28
N PHE A 291 -14.70 -5.87 8.13
CA PHE A 291 -14.30 -6.41 6.83
C PHE A 291 -14.11 -5.33 5.76
N SER A 292 -14.65 -4.12 5.92
CA SER A 292 -14.37 -3.01 5.01
C SER A 292 -14.25 -1.67 5.76
N VAL A 293 -13.28 -0.85 5.33
CA VAL A 293 -13.01 0.50 5.83
C VAL A 293 -12.90 1.43 4.63
N ILE A 294 -13.91 2.27 4.42
CA ILE A 294 -13.83 3.34 3.42
C ILE A 294 -13.06 4.50 4.04
N ILE A 295 -12.01 4.94 3.36
CA ILE A 295 -11.07 5.96 3.81
C ILE A 295 -11.27 7.20 2.95
N HIS A 296 -11.28 8.37 3.60
CA HIS A 296 -11.30 9.65 2.93
C HIS A 296 -9.96 10.37 3.13
N LYS A 297 -9.32 10.76 2.04
CA LYS A 297 -8.10 11.57 2.01
C LYS A 297 -8.40 12.96 1.49
N GLY A 298 -8.28 13.97 2.35
CA GLY A 298 -8.52 15.35 1.94
C GLY A 298 -9.23 16.18 3.02
N GLY A 299 -9.84 17.28 2.59
CA GLY A 299 -10.61 18.20 3.43
C GLY A 299 -12.10 18.20 3.06
N CYS A 300 -12.87 19.11 3.65
CA CYS A 300 -14.33 19.14 3.53
C CYS A 300 -14.87 19.48 2.13
N TYR A 301 -14.04 20.11 1.29
CA TYR A 301 -14.43 20.61 -0.03
C TYR A 301 -13.79 19.83 -1.17
N GLY A 302 -13.03 18.79 -0.84
CA GLY A 302 -12.11 18.20 -1.79
C GLY A 302 -11.35 17.02 -1.19
N GLY A 303 -11.48 15.85 -1.79
CA GLY A 303 -10.67 14.70 -1.43
C GLY A 303 -10.76 13.52 -2.38
N HIS A 304 -10.23 12.40 -1.90
CA HIS A 304 -10.13 11.13 -2.60
C HIS A 304 -10.57 10.01 -1.68
N TYR A 305 -11.42 9.11 -2.19
CA TYR A 305 -11.87 7.94 -1.47
C TYR A 305 -11.17 6.68 -1.99
N HIS A 306 -10.78 5.81 -1.06
CA HIS A 306 -10.35 4.45 -1.36
C HIS A 306 -10.81 3.53 -0.23
N VAL A 307 -10.65 2.22 -0.38
CA VAL A 307 -11.21 1.26 0.58
C VAL A 307 -10.25 0.14 0.92
N TYR A 308 -10.15 -0.16 2.21
CA TYR A 308 -9.49 -1.37 2.70
C TYR A 308 -10.54 -2.47 2.87
N ILE A 309 -10.31 -3.63 2.27
CA ILE A 309 -11.25 -4.75 2.29
C ILE A 309 -10.56 -6.04 2.70
N ARG A 310 -11.19 -6.78 3.62
CA ARG A 310 -10.85 -8.15 3.95
C ARG A 310 -11.56 -9.08 2.99
N ASP A 311 -10.79 -9.80 2.20
CA ASP A 311 -11.31 -10.77 1.24
C ASP A 311 -11.66 -12.09 1.92
N ILE A 312 -12.92 -12.18 2.37
CA ILE A 312 -13.45 -13.31 3.15
C ILE A 312 -13.46 -14.61 2.32
N ASP A 313 -13.77 -14.50 1.02
CA ASP A 313 -13.83 -15.64 0.10
C ASP A 313 -12.46 -16.01 -0.48
N LYS A 314 -11.39 -15.27 -0.16
CA LYS A 314 -10.03 -15.48 -0.66
C LYS A 314 -9.97 -15.52 -2.19
N LEU A 315 -10.72 -14.63 -2.83
CA LEU A 315 -10.77 -14.46 -4.28
C LEU A 315 -9.44 -13.92 -4.84
N GLY A 316 -8.76 -13.07 -4.08
CA GLY A 316 -7.50 -12.43 -4.42
C GLY A 316 -6.28 -13.21 -3.94
N GLN A 317 -5.20 -13.09 -4.71
CA GLN A 317 -3.88 -13.57 -4.32
C GLN A 317 -3.21 -12.51 -3.42
N TRP A 318 -3.21 -12.76 -2.11
CA TRP A 318 -2.54 -11.86 -1.16
C TRP A 318 -1.02 -12.10 -1.16
N GLU A 319 -0.24 -11.02 -1.31
CA GLU A 319 1.22 -11.02 -1.18
C GLU A 319 1.66 -10.01 -0.12
N PRO A 320 2.71 -10.28 0.69
CA PRO A 320 3.25 -9.27 1.59
C PRO A 320 3.67 -7.98 0.84
N PRO A 321 3.37 -6.79 1.38
CA PRO A 321 3.74 -5.51 0.77
C PRO A 321 5.25 -5.39 0.48
N VAL A 322 5.60 -4.70 -0.61
CA VAL A 322 6.96 -4.64 -1.19
C VAL A 322 8.02 -3.99 -0.28
N SER A 323 7.62 -3.29 0.80
CA SER A 323 8.55 -2.77 1.82
C SER A 323 9.48 -3.86 2.37
N ASP A 324 9.06 -5.13 2.29
CA ASP A 324 9.88 -6.26 2.70
C ASP A 324 10.69 -6.91 1.59
N ARG A 325 10.63 -6.54 0.30
CA ARG A 325 11.55 -7.17 -0.69
C ARG A 325 13.01 -6.77 -0.45
N HIS A 326 13.24 -5.56 0.06
CA HIS A 326 14.56 -5.13 0.53
C HIS A 326 14.91 -5.77 1.89
N ASN A 327 13.92 -6.12 2.72
CA ASN A 327 14.12 -6.84 3.99
C ASN A 327 14.15 -8.38 3.84
N LEU A 328 13.72 -8.93 2.70
CA LEU A 328 13.70 -10.36 2.38
C LEU A 328 14.98 -10.80 1.67
N THR A 329 15.73 -9.87 1.07
CA THR A 329 17.17 -10.06 0.80
C THR A 329 18.04 -9.82 2.04
N GLU A 330 17.46 -9.29 3.13
CA GLU A 330 18.07 -9.24 4.48
C GLU A 330 17.44 -10.24 5.46
N GLN A 331 16.70 -11.25 5.01
CA GLN A 331 16.59 -12.50 5.74
C GLN A 331 17.89 -13.31 5.55
N LYS A 332 18.99 -12.76 6.06
CA LYS A 332 20.05 -13.59 6.62
C LYS A 332 19.41 -14.38 7.75
N LEU A 333 19.20 -15.67 7.49
CA LEU A 333 19.25 -16.77 8.46
C LEU A 333 19.17 -16.31 9.94
N LYS A 334 18.01 -16.53 10.58
CA LYS A 334 17.93 -16.67 12.04
C LYS A 334 18.82 -17.86 12.44
N ASP A 335 20.11 -17.61 12.60
CA ASP A 335 21.14 -18.56 13.03
C ASP A 335 22.01 -17.91 14.12
N ASP A 336 21.38 -17.08 14.97
CA ASP A 336 22.03 -16.36 16.07
C ASP A 336 21.57 -16.83 17.47
N ASP A 337 20.89 -17.98 17.56
CA ASP A 337 20.74 -18.67 18.84
C ASP A 337 21.96 -19.58 19.10
N PRO A 338 22.75 -19.36 20.16
CA PRO A 338 23.92 -20.19 20.46
C PRO A 338 23.61 -21.68 20.62
N LEU A 339 22.38 -22.06 21.01
CA LEU A 339 21.95 -23.46 21.11
C LEU A 339 21.83 -24.13 19.74
N SER A 340 21.18 -23.48 18.77
CA SER A 340 20.99 -24.01 17.42
C SER A 340 22.33 -24.12 16.67
N VAL A 341 23.18 -23.09 16.80
CA VAL A 341 24.50 -23.05 16.15
C VAL A 341 25.40 -24.16 16.66
N LEU A 342 25.49 -24.34 17.98
CA LEU A 342 26.30 -25.41 18.58
C LEU A 342 25.74 -26.80 18.26
N SER A 343 24.41 -26.96 18.29
CA SER A 343 23.76 -28.22 17.94
C SER A 343 24.01 -28.60 16.47
N ASN A 344 23.94 -27.63 15.56
CA ASN A 344 24.25 -27.83 14.14
C ASN A 344 25.73 -28.13 13.88
N ILE A 345 26.65 -27.61 14.69
CA ILE A 345 28.08 -27.95 14.56
C ILE A 345 28.34 -29.39 15.02
N ILE A 346 27.73 -29.80 16.14
CA ILE A 346 27.93 -31.15 16.70
C ILE A 346 27.21 -32.21 15.85
N SER A 347 26.05 -31.90 15.26
CA SER A 347 25.30 -32.82 14.40
C SER A 347 25.95 -33.07 13.04
N GLN A 348 26.75 -32.13 12.54
CA GLN A 348 27.49 -32.24 11.27
C GLN A 348 28.79 -33.06 11.39
N GLU A 349 29.22 -33.39 12.61
CA GLU A 349 30.42 -34.20 12.82
C GLU A 349 30.09 -35.70 12.75
N PRO A 350 30.85 -36.51 11.99
CA PRO A 350 30.54 -37.92 11.77
C PRO A 350 30.55 -38.75 13.06
N SER A 351 31.27 -38.29 14.08
CA SER A 351 31.32 -38.93 15.42
C SER A 351 30.21 -38.46 16.37
N LYS A 352 29.32 -37.57 15.94
CA LYS A 352 28.26 -36.90 16.73
C LYS A 352 28.74 -36.29 18.06
N SER A 353 30.05 -36.03 18.17
CA SER A 353 30.71 -35.48 19.34
C SER A 353 31.93 -34.64 18.95
N VAL A 354 32.21 -33.57 19.69
CA VAL A 354 33.30 -32.61 19.39
C VAL A 354 34.14 -32.38 20.64
N LEU A 355 35.45 -32.22 20.48
CA LEU A 355 36.32 -31.81 21.60
C LEU A 355 36.04 -30.36 21.98
N LEU A 356 36.01 -30.06 23.28
CA LEU A 356 35.70 -28.73 23.80
C LEU A 356 36.68 -27.64 23.34
N ASP A 357 37.95 -27.99 23.17
CA ASP A 357 39.00 -27.10 22.68
C ASP A 357 38.82 -26.75 21.19
N GLN A 358 38.29 -27.68 20.39
CA GLN A 358 38.02 -27.51 18.97
C GLN A 358 36.65 -26.88 18.67
N LEU A 359 35.69 -26.96 19.61
CA LEU A 359 34.35 -26.43 19.42
C LEU A 359 34.33 -24.91 19.22
N GLY A 360 35.19 -24.19 19.96
CA GLY A 360 35.35 -22.75 19.78
C GLY A 360 35.94 -22.35 18.42
N GLN A 361 36.84 -23.17 17.88
CA GLN A 361 37.43 -22.97 16.55
C GLN A 361 36.42 -23.28 15.44
N LYS A 362 35.70 -24.41 15.53
CA LYS A 362 34.65 -24.77 14.56
C LYS A 362 33.50 -23.77 14.52
N LEU A 363 33.16 -23.17 15.67
CA LEU A 363 32.21 -22.06 15.71
C LEU A 363 32.75 -20.81 15.00
N MET A 364 34.04 -20.50 15.15
CA MET A 364 34.66 -19.39 14.44
C MET A 364 34.68 -19.62 12.93
N ASP A 365 34.97 -20.84 12.48
CA ASP A 365 35.00 -21.19 11.05
C ASP A 365 33.61 -21.09 10.42
N LYS A 366 32.54 -21.44 11.17
CA LYS A 366 31.15 -21.41 10.68
C LYS A 366 30.47 -20.04 10.80
N THR A 367 30.80 -19.25 11.82
CA THR A 367 30.11 -17.97 12.12
C THR A 367 30.97 -16.72 11.91
N GLY A 368 32.26 -16.89 11.57
CA GLY A 368 33.21 -15.79 11.34
C GLY A 368 33.60 -15.00 12.60
N SER A 369 33.20 -15.43 13.79
CA SER A 369 33.50 -14.77 15.07
C SER A 369 33.69 -15.77 16.20
N SER A 370 34.64 -15.51 17.11
CA SER A 370 34.88 -16.40 18.25
C SER A 370 33.77 -16.29 19.31
N TRP A 371 33.55 -17.38 20.05
CA TRP A 371 32.60 -17.42 21.18
C TRP A 371 32.79 -16.26 22.17
N SER A 372 34.05 -15.94 22.47
CA SER A 372 34.42 -14.87 23.41
C SER A 372 33.99 -13.48 22.93
N LYS A 373 33.90 -13.26 21.61
CA LYS A 373 33.46 -12.00 21.02
C LYS A 373 31.93 -11.95 20.84
N LYS A 374 31.31 -13.07 20.46
CA LYS A 374 29.90 -13.13 20.06
C LYS A 374 28.92 -13.43 21.21
N PHE A 375 29.23 -14.38 22.09
CA PHE A 375 28.25 -14.90 23.08
C PHE A 375 28.68 -14.78 24.55
N ARG A 376 29.97 -14.56 24.84
CA ARG A 376 30.49 -14.59 26.22
C ARG A 376 29.89 -13.57 27.19
N LYS A 377 29.44 -12.39 26.71
CA LYS A 377 28.81 -11.37 27.56
C LYS A 377 27.44 -11.82 28.11
N HIS A 378 26.67 -12.58 27.35
CA HIS A 378 25.30 -12.99 27.70
C HIS A 378 25.22 -14.45 28.16
N CYS A 379 26.11 -15.32 27.68
CA CYS A 379 26.05 -16.77 27.88
C CYS A 379 27.23 -17.33 28.71
N GLY A 380 28.19 -16.49 29.11
CA GLY A 380 29.38 -16.91 29.87
C GLY A 380 30.40 -17.75 29.06
N PRO A 381 31.38 -18.39 29.73
CA PRO A 381 32.33 -19.28 29.06
C PRO A 381 31.63 -20.48 28.43
N ILE A 382 32.05 -20.88 27.22
CA ILE A 382 31.40 -21.96 26.44
C ILE A 382 31.23 -23.26 27.24
N GLY A 383 32.22 -23.61 28.08
CA GLY A 383 32.14 -24.79 28.95
C GLY A 383 31.04 -24.70 30.02
N LYS A 384 30.84 -23.51 30.63
CA LYS A 384 29.76 -23.29 31.61
C LYS A 384 28.39 -23.28 30.93
N PHE A 385 28.32 -22.73 29.72
CA PHE A 385 27.09 -22.72 28.91
C PHE A 385 26.62 -24.12 28.54
N LEU A 386 27.55 -25.01 28.15
CA LEU A 386 27.22 -26.40 27.82
C LEU A 386 26.81 -27.20 29.07
N GLN A 387 27.37 -26.88 30.24
CA GLN A 387 26.98 -27.48 31.51
C GLN A 387 25.60 -27.02 31.99
N SER A 388 25.21 -25.77 31.70
CA SER A 388 23.89 -25.24 32.08
C SER A 388 22.76 -25.71 31.16
N HIS A 389 23.07 -26.26 29.98
CA HIS A 389 22.13 -26.82 29.01
C HIS A 389 22.33 -28.34 28.86
N ASN A 390 22.29 -29.06 29.99
CA ASN A 390 22.53 -30.51 30.08
C ASN A 390 21.34 -31.37 29.59
N ASP A 391 20.23 -30.72 29.28
CA ASP A 391 19.05 -31.22 28.61
C ASP A 391 19.30 -31.47 27.12
N VAL A 392 20.16 -30.65 26.50
CA VAL A 392 20.51 -30.73 25.07
C VAL A 392 21.92 -31.32 24.86
N PHE A 393 22.90 -30.97 25.70
CA PHE A 393 24.29 -31.39 25.55
C PHE A 393 24.76 -32.34 26.66
N MET A 394 25.56 -33.35 26.30
CA MET A 394 26.21 -34.25 27.25
C MET A 394 27.72 -34.18 27.12
N LEU A 395 28.39 -34.05 28.27
CA LEU A 395 29.85 -34.13 28.37
C LEU A 395 30.27 -35.61 28.48
N VAL A 396 31.03 -36.09 27.51
CA VAL A 396 31.53 -37.47 27.45
C VAL A 396 33.07 -37.51 27.54
N ALA A 397 33.63 -38.65 27.92
CA ALA A 397 35.07 -38.84 28.18
C ALA A 397 35.65 -37.86 29.23
N ASN A 398 35.16 -37.96 30.48
CA ASN A 398 35.63 -37.15 31.63
C ASN A 398 35.57 -35.62 31.41
N GLY A 399 34.65 -35.14 30.57
CA GLY A 399 34.46 -33.71 30.33
C GLY A 399 35.37 -33.10 29.26
N THR A 400 35.99 -33.92 28.41
CA THR A 400 36.81 -33.43 27.27
C THR A 400 36.03 -33.31 25.95
N ARG A 401 34.91 -34.00 25.80
CA ARG A 401 34.07 -33.99 24.58
C ARG A 401 32.62 -33.63 24.88
N VAL A 402 31.95 -33.04 23.91
CA VAL A 402 30.52 -32.65 23.98
C VAL A 402 29.77 -33.36 22.86
N ALA A 403 28.66 -34.00 23.20
CA ALA A 403 27.75 -34.67 22.27
C ALA A 403 26.31 -34.18 22.49
N LEU A 404 25.43 -34.37 21.51
CA LEU A 404 23.99 -34.12 21.68
C LEU A 404 23.32 -35.30 22.41
N LYS A 405 22.37 -35.02 23.29
CA LYS A 405 21.60 -36.03 24.02
C LYS A 405 20.55 -36.67 23.11
N ALA A 406 20.56 -37.99 22.97
CA ALA A 406 19.51 -38.71 22.25
C ALA A 406 18.28 -38.86 23.17
N ASN A 407 17.16 -38.23 22.79
CA ASN A 407 15.87 -38.12 23.49
C ASN A 407 15.78 -37.10 24.65
N PRO A 408 15.30 -35.86 24.41
CA PRO A 408 14.64 -35.08 25.45
C PRO A 408 13.23 -35.63 25.73
N PRO A 409 12.72 -35.63 26.97
CA PRO A 409 11.36 -36.05 27.26
C PRO A 409 10.36 -35.09 26.61
N SER A 410 9.49 -35.64 25.76
CA SER A 410 8.32 -34.98 25.18
C SER A 410 7.30 -34.64 26.26
N GLN A 411 6.84 -33.38 26.32
CA GLN A 411 5.50 -33.10 26.82
C GLN A 411 4.48 -33.55 25.75
N GLU A 412 3.54 -34.35 26.21
CA GLU A 412 2.54 -35.07 25.42
C GLU A 412 1.52 -34.12 24.77
N ALA A 413 1.27 -34.31 23.48
CA ALA A 413 -0.07 -34.29 22.91
C ALA A 413 -0.08 -35.21 21.68
N ASN A 414 -0.83 -36.30 21.82
CA ASN A 414 -0.96 -37.43 20.91
C ASN A 414 -1.43 -37.04 19.50
N ILE A 415 -0.72 -37.52 18.48
CA ILE A 415 -1.33 -37.86 17.18
C ILE A 415 -0.84 -39.25 16.79
N VAL A 416 -1.79 -40.18 16.76
CA VAL A 416 -1.63 -41.54 16.24
C VAL A 416 -1.49 -41.46 14.71
N LEU A 417 -0.41 -42.04 14.20
CA LEU A 417 -0.16 -42.30 12.79
C LEU A 417 -0.41 -43.79 12.49
N CYS A 418 -1.10 -44.06 11.39
CA CYS A 418 -0.97 -45.25 10.54
C CYS A 418 -1.87 -45.04 9.32
N ASP A 419 -1.58 -45.45 8.09
CA ASP A 419 -0.37 -45.82 7.35
C ASP A 419 -0.92 -46.22 5.97
N HIS A 420 -0.35 -45.76 4.85
CA HIS A 420 -0.05 -46.57 3.65
C HIS A 420 0.30 -45.77 2.39
N PHE A 421 1.24 -46.37 1.69
CA PHE A 421 2.01 -45.97 0.51
C PHE A 421 1.23 -45.67 -0.80
N SER A 422 1.74 -44.64 -1.50
CA SER A 422 1.94 -44.50 -2.97
C SER A 422 0.72 -44.49 -3.92
N ILE A 423 0.52 -43.38 -4.66
CA ILE A 423 1.05 -43.10 -6.02
C ILE A 423 0.59 -41.68 -6.47
N CYS A 424 1.51 -40.97 -7.12
CA CYS A 424 1.43 -39.67 -7.83
C CYS A 424 0.07 -39.19 -8.37
N PHE A 425 -0.23 -37.88 -8.22
CA PHE A 425 -0.21 -36.87 -9.30
C PHE A 425 -0.59 -35.48 -8.75
N LEU A 426 0.12 -34.43 -9.20
CA LEU A 426 -0.19 -32.99 -9.13
C LEU A 426 -0.99 -32.46 -7.90
N THR A 427 -0.29 -31.84 -6.94
CA THR A 427 -0.91 -30.80 -6.10
C THR A 427 0.10 -29.72 -5.78
N MET A 428 -0.23 -28.48 -6.21
CA MET A 428 0.39 -27.23 -5.78
C MET A 428 0.55 -27.22 -4.26
N TYR A 429 1.70 -26.76 -3.80
CA TYR A 429 1.90 -26.35 -2.42
C TYR A 429 0.86 -25.27 -2.07
N ILE A 430 -0.21 -25.67 -1.37
CA ILE A 430 -1.02 -24.77 -0.58
C ILE A 430 -0.14 -24.34 0.59
N CYS A 431 0.47 -23.17 0.46
CA CYS A 431 1.06 -22.48 1.58
C CYS A 431 -0.10 -22.04 2.48
N VAL A 432 -0.33 -22.78 3.57
CA VAL A 432 -1.29 -22.38 4.60
C VAL A 432 -0.70 -21.16 5.31
N CYS A 433 -1.09 -19.96 4.87
CA CYS A 433 -0.78 -18.74 5.60
C CYS A 433 -1.51 -18.75 6.96
N PRO A 434 -0.87 -18.29 8.04
CA PRO A 434 -1.51 -18.17 9.34
C PRO A 434 -2.74 -17.25 9.22
N GLN A 435 -3.82 -17.66 9.88
CA GLN A 435 -5.12 -16.98 9.91
C GLN A 435 -4.94 -15.49 10.28
N GLY A 436 -5.15 -14.58 9.32
CA GLY A 436 -5.12 -13.13 9.58
C GLY A 436 -4.91 -12.21 8.36
N ASN A 437 -4.30 -12.67 7.27
CA ASN A 437 -3.75 -11.75 6.27
C ASN A 437 -4.36 -11.87 4.86
N HIS A 438 -5.60 -11.39 4.67
CA HIS A 438 -6.22 -11.24 3.34
C HIS A 438 -6.85 -9.85 3.16
N TRP A 439 -6.14 -8.81 3.60
CA TRP A 439 -6.56 -7.42 3.42
C TRP A 439 -5.96 -6.82 2.15
N PHE A 440 -6.76 -6.04 1.43
CA PHE A 440 -6.37 -5.31 0.23
C PHE A 440 -6.77 -3.86 0.34
N ASP A 441 -5.94 -2.96 -0.18
CA ASP A 441 -6.29 -1.58 -0.49
C ASP A 441 -6.73 -1.51 -1.96
N LEU A 442 -7.99 -1.15 -2.17
CA LEU A 442 -8.59 -0.92 -3.48
C LEU A 442 -8.72 0.59 -3.69
N ASN A 443 -7.80 1.12 -4.46
CA ASN A 443 -7.67 2.54 -4.76
C ASN A 443 -7.85 2.74 -6.27
N ASP A 444 -9.11 2.92 -6.66
CA ASP A 444 -9.55 2.97 -8.06
C ASP A 444 -9.00 1.77 -8.87
N SER A 445 -8.14 2.03 -9.85
CA SER A 445 -7.60 1.01 -10.74
C SER A 445 -6.48 0.18 -10.10
N ASN A 446 -5.97 0.61 -8.95
CA ASN A 446 -4.89 -0.04 -8.25
C ASN A 446 -5.43 -0.89 -7.12
N VAL A 447 -4.99 -2.15 -7.07
CA VAL A 447 -5.28 -3.06 -5.95
C VAL A 447 -3.96 -3.55 -5.39
N THR A 448 -3.72 -3.31 -4.11
CA THR A 448 -2.50 -3.73 -3.40
C THR A 448 -2.85 -4.50 -2.14
N SER A 449 -2.00 -5.43 -1.74
CA SER A 449 -2.15 -6.12 -0.46
C SER A 449 -1.68 -5.22 0.67
N ILE A 450 -2.39 -5.24 1.80
CA ILE A 450 -2.03 -4.54 3.03
C ILE A 450 -2.03 -5.52 4.21
N ARG A 451 -1.45 -5.10 5.33
CA ARG A 451 -1.51 -5.81 6.60
C ARG A 451 -2.63 -5.23 7.47
N GLU A 452 -3.10 -6.02 8.42
CA GLU A 452 -4.06 -5.58 9.41
C GLU A 452 -3.56 -4.37 10.21
N SER A 453 -2.27 -4.30 10.55
CA SER A 453 -1.66 -3.14 11.21
C SER A 453 -1.66 -1.85 10.37
N ASP A 454 -1.86 -1.95 9.05
CA ASP A 454 -2.00 -0.76 8.20
C ASP A 454 -3.37 -0.07 8.41
N ILE A 455 -4.34 -0.74 9.04
CA ILE A 455 -5.66 -0.16 9.40
C ILE A 455 -5.49 0.90 10.49
N GLU A 456 -4.58 0.71 11.45
CA GLU A 456 -4.32 1.66 12.54
C GLU A 456 -3.86 3.04 12.02
N LYS A 457 -3.26 3.08 10.83
CA LYS A 457 -2.89 4.34 10.16
C LYS A 457 -4.09 5.22 9.84
N GLN A 458 -5.29 4.63 9.77
CA GLN A 458 -6.53 5.31 9.40
C GLN A 458 -7.31 5.88 10.61
N PHE A 459 -6.77 5.75 11.82
CA PHE A 459 -7.39 6.29 13.04
C PHE A 459 -7.37 7.82 13.08
N GLN A 460 -6.41 8.47 12.41
CA GLN A 460 -6.19 9.90 12.50
C GLN A 460 -5.62 10.51 11.21
N GLY A 461 -5.63 11.84 11.14
CA GLY A 461 -5.01 12.60 10.06
C GLY A 461 -5.95 12.91 8.90
N LYS A 462 -5.39 13.52 7.85
CA LYS A 462 -6.12 13.94 6.64
C LYS A 462 -6.61 12.76 5.81
N GLU A 463 -5.94 11.62 5.92
CA GLU A 463 -6.30 10.32 5.36
C GLU A 463 -6.74 9.45 6.53
N SER A 464 -8.04 9.27 6.67
CA SER A 464 -8.63 8.61 7.85
C SER A 464 -9.94 7.92 7.48
N ALA A 465 -10.29 6.90 8.27
CA ALA A 465 -11.51 6.13 8.08
C ALA A 465 -12.76 7.03 8.11
N TYR A 466 -13.70 6.77 7.22
CA TYR A 466 -14.93 7.54 7.04
C TYR A 466 -16.19 6.69 7.22
N MET A 467 -16.19 5.46 6.69
CA MET A 467 -17.24 4.47 6.96
C MET A 467 -16.62 3.12 7.31
N LEU A 468 -17.21 2.44 8.27
CA LEU A 468 -16.81 1.10 8.72
C LEU A 468 -17.93 0.11 8.43
N PHE A 469 -17.57 -1.04 7.88
CA PHE A 469 -18.50 -2.13 7.61
C PHE A 469 -18.10 -3.36 8.41
N TYR A 470 -19.04 -3.76 9.25
CA TYR A 470 -18.94 -4.89 10.15
C TYR A 470 -19.91 -5.98 9.71
N ARG A 471 -19.52 -7.24 9.86
CA ARG A 471 -20.38 -8.41 9.60
C ARG A 471 -20.49 -9.27 10.85
N LYS A 472 -21.64 -9.91 11.07
CA LYS A 472 -21.78 -10.87 12.19
C LYS A 472 -20.76 -12.00 12.06
N THR A 473 -20.10 -12.35 13.16
CA THR A 473 -19.07 -13.42 13.18
C THR A 473 -19.65 -14.81 12.89
N GLN A 474 -20.94 -15.01 13.11
CA GLN A 474 -21.67 -16.25 12.82
C GLN A 474 -21.94 -16.47 11.32
N LEU A 475 -21.70 -15.47 10.46
CA LEU A 475 -21.88 -15.61 9.02
C LEU A 475 -20.74 -16.44 8.42
N HIS A 476 -20.96 -17.74 8.32
CA HIS A 476 -19.99 -18.67 7.75
C HIS A 476 -20.11 -18.75 6.22
N ARG A 477 -18.95 -18.73 5.56
CA ARG A 477 -18.87 -18.90 4.11
C ARG A 477 -18.82 -20.39 3.76
N PRO A 478 -19.60 -20.83 2.77
CA PRO A 478 -19.58 -22.22 2.32
C PRO A 478 -18.24 -22.56 1.65
N VAL A 479 -17.80 -23.81 1.76
CA VAL A 479 -16.47 -24.24 1.28
C VAL A 479 -16.35 -24.07 -0.24
N GLU A 480 -17.46 -24.22 -0.96
CA GLU A 480 -17.56 -24.06 -2.41
C GLU A 480 -17.36 -22.62 -2.88
N ALA A 481 -17.53 -21.63 -1.99
CA ALA A 481 -17.29 -20.21 -2.28
C ALA A 481 -15.81 -19.82 -2.17
N LEU A 482 -15.03 -20.54 -1.36
CA LEU A 482 -13.64 -20.20 -1.09
C LEU A 482 -12.78 -20.37 -2.35
N ASN A 483 -12.04 -19.32 -2.71
CA ASN A 483 -11.22 -19.22 -3.94
C ASN A 483 -12.01 -19.47 -5.23
N ASN A 484 -13.33 -19.26 -5.23
CA ASN A 484 -14.20 -19.52 -6.38
C ASN A 484 -14.87 -18.23 -6.88
N LEU A 485 -14.27 -17.62 -7.90
CA LEU A 485 -14.78 -16.39 -8.54
C LEU A 485 -16.14 -16.58 -9.23
N GLN A 486 -16.53 -17.81 -9.57
CA GLN A 486 -17.78 -18.14 -10.26
C GLN A 486 -18.89 -18.57 -9.30
N TYR A 487 -18.63 -18.61 -7.99
CA TYR A 487 -19.62 -19.06 -7.02
C TYR A 487 -20.89 -18.22 -7.08
N LYS A 488 -22.01 -18.88 -7.42
CA LYS A 488 -23.34 -18.30 -7.65
C LYS A 488 -23.42 -17.19 -8.71
N VAL A 489 -22.40 -17.06 -9.58
CA VAL A 489 -22.51 -16.16 -10.74
C VAL A 489 -23.42 -16.81 -11.78
N PRO A 490 -24.42 -16.11 -12.32
CA PRO A 490 -25.31 -16.64 -13.36
C PRO A 490 -24.55 -17.10 -14.60
N SER A 491 -24.98 -18.22 -15.20
CA SER A 491 -24.30 -18.84 -16.35
C SER A 491 -24.15 -17.89 -17.54
N HIS A 492 -25.16 -17.06 -17.81
CA HIS A 492 -25.11 -16.08 -18.89
C HIS A 492 -24.04 -14.99 -18.68
N LEU A 493 -23.80 -14.58 -17.42
CA LEU A 493 -22.74 -13.62 -17.08
C LEU A 493 -21.35 -14.28 -17.10
N ILE A 494 -21.25 -15.56 -16.74
CA ILE A 494 -20.01 -16.34 -16.91
C ILE A 494 -19.66 -16.44 -18.39
N GLN A 495 -20.64 -16.78 -19.24
CA GLN A 495 -20.44 -16.86 -20.69
C GLN A 495 -20.02 -15.50 -21.27
N MET A 496 -20.72 -14.42 -20.90
CA MET A 496 -20.34 -13.05 -21.28
C MET A 496 -18.87 -12.74 -20.92
N ALA A 497 -18.45 -13.06 -19.69
CA ALA A 497 -17.08 -12.83 -19.26
C ALA A 497 -16.05 -13.71 -20.00
N GLN A 498 -16.40 -14.95 -20.34
CA GLN A 498 -15.55 -15.85 -21.13
C GLN A 498 -15.36 -15.33 -22.56
N GLU A 499 -16.43 -14.90 -23.21
CA GLU A 499 -16.39 -14.29 -24.54
C GLU A 499 -15.55 -13.02 -24.54
N GLU A 500 -15.70 -12.17 -23.52
CA GLU A 500 -14.90 -10.96 -23.38
C GLU A 500 -13.42 -11.26 -23.13
N ASN A 501 -13.11 -12.25 -22.29
CA ASN A 501 -11.74 -12.72 -22.07
C ASN A 501 -11.12 -13.26 -23.36
N LEU A 502 -11.87 -13.99 -24.18
CA LEU A 502 -11.39 -14.48 -25.47
C LEU A 502 -11.08 -13.31 -26.42
N LYS A 503 -11.96 -12.31 -26.50
CA LYS A 503 -11.73 -11.09 -27.27
C LYS A 503 -10.48 -10.35 -26.80
N LEU A 504 -10.30 -10.19 -25.48
CA LEU A 504 -9.13 -9.53 -24.91
C LEU A 504 -7.83 -10.29 -25.20
N GLN A 505 -7.86 -11.62 -25.09
CA GLN A 505 -6.72 -12.46 -25.45
C GLN A 505 -6.39 -12.35 -26.94
N GLN A 506 -7.40 -12.36 -27.81
CA GLN A 506 -7.22 -12.13 -29.24
C GLN A 506 -6.64 -10.75 -29.51
N MET A 507 -7.20 -9.68 -28.93
CA MET A 507 -6.66 -8.32 -29.08
C MET A 507 -5.21 -8.23 -28.61
N ARG A 508 -4.87 -8.77 -27.44
CA ARG A 508 -3.48 -8.82 -26.91
C ARG A 508 -2.54 -9.64 -27.80
N TYR A 509 -3.08 -10.63 -28.51
CA TYR A 509 -2.32 -11.44 -29.47
C TYR A 509 -2.12 -10.71 -30.80
N THR A 510 -3.15 -10.02 -31.31
CA THR A 510 -3.19 -9.35 -32.63
C THR A 510 -2.59 -7.96 -32.62
N THR A 511 -2.61 -7.24 -31.50
CA THR A 511 -1.92 -5.96 -31.39
C THR A 511 -0.43 -6.19 -31.60
N ASN A 512 0.11 -5.48 -32.60
CA ASN A 512 1.45 -5.67 -33.11
C ASN A 512 2.47 -5.51 -31.97
N ASN A 513 2.94 -6.63 -31.43
CA ASN A 513 3.87 -6.67 -30.29
C ASN A 513 5.30 -6.27 -30.69
N THR A 514 5.48 -5.72 -31.90
CA THR A 514 6.74 -5.25 -32.43
C THR A 514 7.04 -3.85 -31.90
N VAL A 515 8.16 -3.70 -31.20
CA VAL A 515 8.75 -2.40 -30.87
C VAL A 515 9.86 -2.08 -31.87
N GLN A 516 9.95 -0.83 -32.30
CA GLN A 516 11.13 -0.33 -33.00
C GLN A 516 12.19 0.04 -31.97
N LEU A 517 13.33 -0.65 -32.04
CA LEU A 517 14.49 -0.45 -31.19
C LEU A 517 15.53 0.34 -32.00
N CYS A 518 16.04 1.44 -31.44
CA CYS A 518 17.14 2.18 -32.03
C CYS A 518 18.45 1.74 -31.37
N LEU A 519 19.34 1.09 -32.12
CA LEU A 519 20.61 0.53 -31.63
C LEU A 519 21.76 1.49 -31.87
N HIS A 520 22.38 1.98 -30.81
CA HIS A 520 23.56 2.84 -30.87
C HIS A 520 24.83 2.03 -30.61
N LEU A 521 25.75 1.95 -31.57
CA LEU A 521 26.99 1.18 -31.44
C LEU A 521 28.09 1.99 -30.76
N ALA A 522 28.70 1.45 -29.70
CA ALA A 522 29.74 2.12 -28.91
C ALA A 522 30.87 2.83 -29.71
N PRO A 523 31.41 2.30 -30.84
CA PRO A 523 32.45 2.98 -31.61
C PRO A 523 32.01 4.33 -32.21
N CYS A 524 30.71 4.55 -32.37
CA CYS A 524 30.13 5.74 -32.95
C CYS A 524 29.83 6.84 -31.91
N TYR A 525 30.08 6.60 -30.63
CA TYR A 525 29.75 7.52 -29.54
C TYR A 525 30.93 7.74 -28.60
N ARG A 526 31.08 8.97 -28.11
CA ARG A 526 32.06 9.35 -27.08
C ARG A 526 31.34 9.92 -25.89
N LEU A 527 31.78 9.54 -24.68
CA LEU A 527 31.26 10.09 -23.44
C LEU A 527 31.87 11.49 -23.22
N ILE A 528 31.01 12.50 -23.14
CA ILE A 528 31.39 13.89 -22.86
C ILE A 528 30.44 14.37 -21.76
N ASN A 529 30.98 14.80 -20.61
CA ASN A 529 30.21 15.31 -19.47
C ASN A 529 29.06 14.39 -19.03
N GLY A 530 29.32 13.06 -18.96
CA GLY A 530 28.33 12.07 -18.54
C GLY A 530 27.25 11.70 -19.59
N ALA A 531 27.32 12.27 -20.79
CA ALA A 531 26.39 11.97 -21.89
C ALA A 531 27.12 11.47 -23.15
N LEU A 532 26.52 10.51 -23.83
CA LEU A 532 27.04 9.96 -25.08
C LEU A 532 26.70 10.88 -26.26
N HIS A 533 27.74 11.31 -26.96
CA HIS A 533 27.68 12.16 -28.13
C HIS A 533 28.20 11.44 -29.38
N SER A 534 27.56 11.63 -30.53
CA SER A 534 27.95 10.98 -31.79
C SER A 534 29.31 11.49 -32.28
N VAL A 535 30.19 10.59 -32.70
CA VAL A 535 31.51 10.91 -33.25
C VAL A 535 31.44 10.84 -34.78
N GLY A 536 30.93 11.90 -35.42
CA GLY A 536 30.93 12.06 -36.88
C GLY A 536 29.76 12.89 -37.44
N GLU A 537 29.98 13.57 -38.57
CA GLU A 537 28.99 14.43 -39.27
C GLU A 537 27.95 13.66 -40.11
N GLN A 538 27.91 12.32 -40.04
CA GLN A 538 26.89 11.51 -40.71
C GLN A 538 25.85 11.00 -39.69
N PRO A 539 24.52 11.16 -39.91
CA PRO A 539 23.49 10.80 -38.93
C PRO A 539 23.26 9.28 -38.75
N ASN A 540 24.11 8.41 -39.30
CA ASN A 540 23.84 6.97 -39.45
C ASN A 540 24.63 6.08 -38.46
N GLY A 541 24.75 6.51 -37.20
CA GLY A 541 25.32 5.67 -36.12
C GLY A 541 24.29 4.75 -35.43
N SER A 542 23.01 4.86 -35.80
CA SER A 542 21.91 4.16 -35.15
C SER A 542 21.18 3.22 -36.10
N THR A 543 21.19 1.91 -35.80
CA THR A 543 20.46 0.90 -36.57
C THR A 543 19.08 0.68 -35.96
N THR A 544 18.00 0.83 -36.74
CA THR A 544 16.65 0.53 -36.22
C THR A 544 16.32 -0.94 -36.45
N LEU A 545 15.94 -1.65 -35.38
CA LEU A 545 15.55 -3.05 -35.37
C LEU A 545 14.09 -3.19 -34.91
N SER A 546 13.25 -3.83 -35.73
CA SER A 546 11.91 -4.23 -35.29
C SER A 546 11.97 -5.54 -34.52
N PHE A 547 11.49 -5.55 -33.27
CA PHE A 547 11.62 -6.72 -32.39
C PHE A 547 10.35 -7.00 -31.59
N ASP A 548 10.00 -8.28 -31.41
CA ASP A 548 8.82 -8.70 -30.65
C ASP A 548 9.10 -8.59 -29.14
N ARG A 549 8.31 -7.77 -28.42
CA ARG A 549 8.43 -7.50 -26.97
C ARG A 549 8.27 -8.75 -26.09
N ARG A 550 7.74 -9.84 -26.65
CA ARG A 550 7.54 -11.14 -25.96
C ARG A 550 8.78 -12.02 -25.98
N LYS A 551 9.78 -11.72 -26.83
CA LYS A 551 11.03 -12.48 -26.92
C LYS A 551 12.02 -12.01 -25.84
N THR A 552 12.87 -12.93 -25.37
CA THR A 552 13.83 -12.64 -24.29
C THR A 552 15.00 -11.77 -24.78
N VAL A 553 15.71 -11.14 -23.84
CA VAL A 553 16.96 -10.40 -24.14
C VAL A 553 17.99 -11.30 -24.82
N GLY A 554 18.02 -12.61 -24.54
CA GLY A 554 18.89 -13.56 -25.23
C GLY A 554 18.58 -13.69 -26.73
N VAL A 555 17.29 -13.70 -27.11
CA VAL A 555 16.87 -13.74 -28.52
C VAL A 555 17.15 -12.40 -29.21
N LEU A 556 17.04 -11.28 -28.49
CA LEU A 556 17.44 -9.97 -29.00
C LEU A 556 18.93 -9.92 -29.30
N ARG A 557 19.79 -10.43 -28.39
CA ARG A 557 21.23 -10.54 -28.62
C ARG A 557 21.56 -11.35 -29.86
N LEU A 558 20.94 -12.53 -30.02
CA LEU A 558 21.10 -13.37 -31.20
C LEU A 558 20.72 -12.64 -32.51
N ALA A 559 19.62 -11.90 -32.51
CA ALA A 559 19.21 -11.11 -33.67
C ALA A 559 20.23 -10.00 -34.00
N ILE A 560 20.79 -9.33 -32.99
CA ILE A 560 21.83 -8.31 -33.18
C ILE A 560 23.14 -8.93 -33.70
N TYR A 561 23.55 -10.10 -33.19
CA TYR A 561 24.70 -10.84 -33.69
C TYR A 561 24.54 -11.24 -35.17
N GLN A 562 23.34 -11.68 -35.56
CA GLN A 562 23.05 -12.03 -36.95
C GLN A 562 23.03 -10.81 -37.89
N MET A 563 22.68 -9.63 -37.37
CA MET A 563 22.69 -8.38 -38.15
C MET A 563 24.07 -7.78 -38.35
N HIS A 564 25.02 -8.08 -37.46
CA HIS A 564 26.37 -7.53 -37.49
C HIS A 564 27.40 -8.67 -37.53
N GLU A 565 27.70 -9.15 -38.74
CA GLU A 565 28.65 -10.25 -39.02
C GLU A 565 30.10 -10.03 -38.49
N LEU A 566 30.40 -8.84 -37.97
CA LEU A 566 31.74 -8.40 -37.54
C LEU A 566 31.89 -8.22 -36.01
N TRP A 567 30.91 -8.65 -35.19
CA TRP A 567 31.02 -8.49 -33.74
C TRP A 567 31.88 -9.61 -33.11
N GLU A 568 33.07 -9.26 -32.64
CA GLU A 568 33.94 -10.14 -31.84
C GLU A 568 33.85 -9.77 -30.34
N GLY A 569 33.42 -10.72 -29.49
CA GLY A 569 33.40 -10.60 -28.03
C GLY A 569 32.02 -10.59 -27.34
N ASP A 570 32.02 -10.55 -26.01
CA ASP A 570 30.79 -10.54 -25.19
C ASP A 570 30.02 -9.21 -25.31
N MET A 571 28.70 -9.30 -25.44
CA MET A 571 27.79 -8.17 -25.67
C MET A 571 27.04 -7.77 -24.39
N ALA A 572 27.09 -6.47 -24.05
CA ALA A 572 26.25 -5.87 -23.02
C ALA A 572 25.25 -4.87 -23.65
N LEU A 573 23.97 -5.03 -23.31
CA LEU A 573 22.87 -4.18 -23.76
C LEU A 573 22.50 -3.21 -22.65
N THR A 574 22.60 -1.91 -22.90
CA THR A 574 22.26 -0.86 -21.91
C THR A 574 21.17 0.06 -22.48
N VAL A 575 20.16 0.36 -21.67
CA VAL A 575 19.07 1.27 -22.06
C VAL A 575 19.60 2.69 -22.03
N ALA A 576 19.36 3.47 -23.09
CA ALA A 576 19.75 4.87 -23.17
C ALA A 576 18.53 5.79 -23.32
N ARG A 577 18.50 6.91 -22.61
CA ARG A 577 17.46 7.94 -22.81
C ARG A 577 18.08 9.16 -23.47
N SER A 578 17.37 9.72 -24.44
CA SER A 578 17.73 11.00 -25.03
C SER A 578 17.30 12.11 -24.09
N LEU A 579 18.26 12.91 -23.63
CA LEU A 579 18.05 14.17 -22.90
C LEU A 579 18.65 15.33 -23.71
N PRO A 580 18.33 16.60 -23.39
CA PRO A 580 18.88 17.75 -24.10
C PRO A 580 20.41 17.82 -24.14
N ALA A 581 21.09 17.21 -23.16
CA ALA A 581 22.55 17.14 -23.06
C ALA A 581 23.19 15.93 -23.78
N GLY A 582 22.40 15.05 -24.40
CA GLY A 582 22.88 13.85 -25.10
C GLY A 582 22.19 12.54 -24.65
N LEU A 583 22.78 11.39 -25.01
CA LEU A 583 22.24 10.08 -24.64
C LEU A 583 22.82 9.62 -23.28
N HIS A 584 21.96 9.41 -22.29
CA HIS A 584 22.36 8.94 -20.95
C HIS A 584 22.03 7.46 -20.76
N LEU A 585 22.93 6.72 -20.12
CA LEU A 585 22.77 5.28 -19.83
C LEU A 585 22.06 5.08 -18.48
N TYR A 586 21.05 4.20 -18.44
CA TYR A 586 20.21 4.02 -17.23
C TYR A 586 20.32 2.64 -16.61
N ASN A 587 20.27 1.59 -17.44
CA ASN A 587 20.17 0.22 -16.92
C ASN A 587 20.73 -0.80 -17.92
N THR A 588 21.52 -1.75 -17.43
CA THR A 588 22.12 -2.82 -18.24
C THR A 588 21.27 -4.08 -18.14
N LEU A 589 20.80 -4.57 -19.29
CA LEU A 589 19.94 -5.75 -19.36
C LEU A 589 20.75 -7.06 -19.26
N THR A 590 20.41 -7.88 -18.27
CA THR A 590 20.96 -9.22 -18.06
C THR A 590 20.05 -10.31 -18.62
N GLY A 591 20.63 -11.49 -18.89
CA GLY A 591 20.10 -12.50 -19.84
C GLY A 591 18.76 -13.18 -19.52
N GLN A 592 18.13 -12.92 -18.37
CA GLN A 592 16.87 -13.57 -17.97
C GLN A 592 15.63 -12.66 -17.98
N ALA A 593 15.77 -11.37 -18.32
CA ALA A 593 14.64 -10.43 -18.30
C ALA A 593 13.75 -10.54 -19.57
N LEU A 594 12.43 -10.43 -19.39
CA LEU A 594 11.45 -10.23 -20.47
C LEU A 594 11.34 -8.73 -20.81
N LEU A 595 11.23 -8.38 -22.10
CA LEU A 595 11.15 -6.99 -22.61
C LEU A 595 9.76 -6.33 -22.46
N LEU A 596 8.86 -6.94 -21.65
CA LEU A 596 7.45 -6.58 -21.52
C LEU A 596 7.18 -5.16 -20.97
N LYS A 597 8.19 -4.46 -20.43
CA LYS A 597 8.04 -3.10 -19.85
C LYS A 597 8.40 -1.95 -20.81
N CYS A 598 8.82 -2.23 -22.05
CA CYS A 598 9.48 -1.22 -22.89
C CYS A 598 8.53 -0.49 -23.83
N THR A 599 8.21 0.78 -23.61
CA THR A 599 7.31 1.58 -24.47
C THR A 599 7.98 2.04 -25.78
N SER A 600 7.19 2.29 -26.82
CA SER A 600 7.66 2.89 -28.07
C SER A 600 8.35 4.25 -27.82
N GLY A 601 9.54 4.46 -28.40
CA GLY A 601 10.32 5.70 -28.25
C GLY A 601 11.48 5.67 -27.25
N THR A 602 11.80 4.50 -26.65
CA THR A 602 13.03 4.32 -25.86
C THR A 602 14.22 3.94 -26.77
N GLY A 603 15.32 4.68 -26.69
CA GLY A 603 16.58 4.38 -27.39
C GLY A 603 17.41 3.33 -26.65
N TRP A 604 18.24 2.56 -27.37
CA TRP A 604 19.02 1.47 -26.78
C TRP A 604 20.50 1.58 -27.19
N HIS A 605 21.40 1.59 -26.22
CA HIS A 605 22.83 1.71 -26.47
C HIS A 605 23.55 0.37 -26.26
N LEU A 606 24.28 -0.06 -27.29
CA LEU A 606 25.01 -1.32 -27.32
C LEU A 606 26.49 -1.08 -27.03
N ARG A 607 27.02 -1.72 -25.97
CA ARG A 607 28.43 -1.63 -25.58
C ARG A 607 29.13 -2.98 -25.55
N ARG A 608 30.44 -2.99 -25.84
CA ARG A 608 31.33 -4.15 -25.71
C ARG A 608 31.78 -4.29 -24.24
N LEU A 609 31.85 -5.52 -23.73
CA LEU A 609 32.05 -5.83 -22.30
C LEU A 609 33.49 -5.58 -21.79
N ASP A 610 34.47 -5.62 -22.68
CA ASP A 610 35.88 -5.34 -22.42
C ASP A 610 36.20 -3.85 -22.18
N TRP A 611 35.23 -2.96 -22.37
CA TRP A 611 35.30 -1.56 -21.94
C TRP A 611 34.79 -1.32 -20.51
N CYS A 612 34.63 -2.39 -19.71
CA CYS A 612 34.07 -2.32 -18.36
C CYS A 612 35.09 -2.03 -17.25
N GLU A 613 36.40 -1.99 -17.55
CA GLU A 613 37.45 -1.81 -16.53
C GLU A 613 37.97 -0.36 -16.37
N GLU A 614 37.61 0.59 -17.23
CA GLU A 614 38.14 1.98 -17.16
C GLU A 614 37.16 3.07 -16.70
N VAL A 615 35.91 2.74 -16.37
CA VAL A 615 34.94 3.75 -15.93
C VAL A 615 34.23 3.28 -14.68
N GLY A 616 34.71 3.68 -13.50
CA GLY A 616 33.86 3.68 -12.32
C GLY A 616 32.80 4.77 -12.45
N GLU A 617 31.67 4.59 -11.77
CA GLU A 617 30.52 5.50 -11.90
C GLU A 617 30.89 6.90 -11.36
N PRO A 618 30.86 7.96 -12.19
CA PRO A 618 31.05 9.33 -11.71
C PRO A 618 29.80 9.78 -10.96
N LEU A 619 29.99 10.53 -9.87
CA LEU A 619 28.90 11.13 -9.10
C LEU A 619 28.70 12.58 -9.50
N MET A 620 27.44 13.01 -9.56
CA MET A 620 27.05 14.39 -9.79
C MET A 620 26.60 14.98 -8.46
N ASP A 621 27.47 15.79 -7.87
CA ASP A 621 27.19 16.51 -6.62
C ASP A 621 26.76 17.96 -6.96
N GLU A 622 25.77 18.47 -6.23
CA GLU A 622 25.39 19.88 -6.31
C GLU A 622 26.31 20.69 -5.39
N ILE A 623 27.17 21.52 -5.95
CA ILE A 623 28.13 22.30 -5.17
C ILE A 623 27.65 23.74 -4.96
N ARG A 624 27.87 24.25 -3.75
CA ARG A 624 27.47 25.61 -3.36
C ARG A 624 28.64 26.33 -2.71
N MET A 625 29.15 27.37 -3.37
CA MET A 625 30.21 28.22 -2.82
C MET A 625 29.63 29.31 -1.91
N GLY A 626 30.16 29.45 -0.70
CA GLY A 626 29.74 30.49 0.24
C GLY A 626 30.13 31.88 -0.23
N VAL A 627 29.23 32.84 -0.09
CA VAL A 627 29.50 34.25 -0.38
C VAL A 627 30.39 34.83 0.74
N PRO A 628 31.58 35.39 0.43
CA PRO A 628 32.50 35.87 1.46
C PRO A 628 31.88 36.92 2.38
N GLY A 629 31.97 36.72 3.70
CA GLY A 629 31.42 37.64 4.70
C GLY A 629 29.91 37.54 4.91
N GLU A 630 29.21 36.69 4.17
CA GLU A 630 27.77 36.45 4.31
C GLU A 630 27.46 35.03 4.83
N SER A 631 26.19 34.79 5.16
CA SER A 631 25.66 33.47 5.52
C SER A 631 24.71 32.96 4.43
N SER A 632 25.17 33.12 3.19
CA SER A 632 24.48 32.80 1.94
C SER A 632 25.45 32.06 1.00
N TYR A 633 24.89 31.39 0.00
CA TYR A 633 25.64 30.67 -1.03
C TYR A 633 25.34 31.27 -2.40
N PHE A 634 26.32 31.22 -3.30
CA PHE A 634 26.09 31.46 -4.73
C PHE A 634 25.12 30.41 -5.31
N PRO A 635 24.50 30.68 -6.48
CA PRO A 635 23.66 29.70 -7.16
C PRO A 635 24.39 28.35 -7.32
N PRO A 636 23.65 27.23 -7.21
CA PRO A 636 24.27 25.91 -7.24
C PRO A 636 24.91 25.61 -8.60
N GLU A 637 26.07 24.99 -8.55
CA GLU A 637 26.81 24.50 -9.72
C GLU A 637 26.87 22.96 -9.65
N GLU A 638 26.87 22.29 -10.80
CA GLU A 638 27.00 20.83 -10.86
C GLU A 638 28.48 20.46 -10.99
N LEU A 639 28.97 19.61 -10.08
CA LEU A 639 30.32 19.05 -10.15
C LEU A 639 30.25 17.55 -10.38
N VAL A 640 30.99 17.09 -11.40
CA VAL A 640 31.22 15.67 -11.62
C VAL A 640 32.52 15.26 -10.94
N TRP A 641 32.41 14.46 -9.89
CA TRP A 641 33.57 13.90 -9.18
C TRP A 641 33.72 12.41 -9.49
N ASP A 642 34.88 12.05 -10.07
CA ASP A 642 35.24 10.66 -10.32
C ASP A 642 35.85 10.03 -9.06
N ALA A 643 35.01 9.32 -8.31
CA ALA A 643 35.41 8.62 -7.09
C ALA A 643 35.96 7.20 -7.36
N SER A 644 36.07 6.76 -8.62
CA SER A 644 36.51 5.42 -9.01
C SER A 644 37.95 5.12 -8.61
N CYS A 645 38.79 6.16 -8.64
CA CYS A 645 40.22 6.07 -8.36
C CYS A 645 40.55 6.34 -6.88
N ASP A 646 39.88 7.33 -6.26
CA ASP A 646 40.03 7.68 -4.85
C ASP A 646 38.74 8.32 -4.31
N SER A 647 38.04 7.63 -3.41
CA SER A 647 36.78 8.07 -2.79
C SER A 647 36.97 8.80 -1.44
N SER A 648 38.19 9.27 -1.16
CA SER A 648 38.50 10.00 0.07
C SER A 648 38.14 11.49 -0.01
N SER A 649 37.97 12.13 1.14
CA SER A 649 37.77 13.59 1.24
C SER A 649 38.92 14.41 0.68
N ARG A 650 40.11 13.82 0.52
CA ARG A 650 41.26 14.47 -0.12
C ARG A 650 41.08 14.56 -1.64
N SER A 651 40.58 13.50 -2.27
CA SER A 651 40.29 13.46 -3.70
C SER A 651 39.21 14.46 -4.08
N LEU A 652 38.11 14.49 -3.33
CA LEU A 652 37.04 15.48 -3.53
C LEU A 652 37.54 16.93 -3.37
N ARG A 653 38.33 17.22 -2.33
CA ARG A 653 38.94 18.56 -2.16
C ARG A 653 39.90 18.93 -3.29
N ALA A 654 40.69 18.00 -3.79
CA ALA A 654 41.61 18.25 -4.88
C ALA A 654 40.86 18.57 -6.19
N CYS A 655 39.76 17.85 -6.45
CA CYS A 655 38.86 18.10 -7.58
C CYS A 655 38.25 19.51 -7.49
N LEU A 656 37.72 19.88 -6.32
CA LEU A 656 37.13 21.19 -6.08
C LEU A 656 38.14 22.35 -6.12
N ALA A 657 39.33 22.12 -5.58
CA ALA A 657 40.43 23.08 -5.65
C ALA A 657 40.88 23.34 -7.08
N ALA A 658 40.95 22.29 -7.90
CA ALA A 658 41.24 22.42 -9.33
C ALA A 658 40.11 23.14 -10.08
N HIS A 659 38.84 22.89 -9.72
CA HIS A 659 37.68 23.55 -10.33
C HIS A 659 37.67 25.06 -10.06
N TYR A 660 38.03 25.48 -8.85
CA TYR A 660 38.02 26.89 -8.44
C TYR A 660 39.39 27.58 -8.50
N ASP A 661 40.41 26.91 -9.01
CA ASP A 661 41.81 27.41 -9.10
C ASP A 661 42.37 27.93 -7.76
N VAL A 662 42.19 27.15 -6.70
CA VAL A 662 42.65 27.48 -5.33
C VAL A 662 43.41 26.32 -4.70
N SER A 663 44.07 26.56 -3.57
CA SER A 663 44.77 25.48 -2.85
C SER A 663 43.77 24.54 -2.16
N PRO A 664 43.94 23.19 -2.23
CA PRO A 664 43.08 22.25 -1.51
C PRO A 664 43.01 22.49 0.00
N ASP A 665 44.08 23.01 0.60
CA ASP A 665 44.14 23.32 2.03
C ASP A 665 43.41 24.62 2.40
N SER A 666 43.02 25.42 1.41
CA SER A 666 42.23 26.63 1.61
C SER A 666 40.72 26.42 1.57
N LEU A 667 40.26 25.20 1.27
CA LEU A 667 38.84 24.87 1.17
C LEU A 667 38.32 24.13 2.41
N LEU A 668 37.25 24.64 2.99
CA LEU A 668 36.40 23.89 3.91
C LEU A 668 35.20 23.33 3.15
N LEU A 669 34.84 22.08 3.47
CA LEU A 669 33.73 21.37 2.86
C LEU A 669 32.73 20.91 3.93
N ALA A 670 31.45 20.94 3.61
CA ALA A 670 30.42 20.33 4.43
C ALA A 670 29.32 19.72 3.56
N LYS A 671 28.72 18.61 4.00
CA LYS A 671 27.55 18.01 3.35
C LYS A 671 26.28 18.57 3.96
N HIS A 672 25.31 18.98 3.13
CA HIS A 672 24.01 19.42 3.62
C HIS A 672 23.14 18.23 4.04
N GLN A 673 22.40 18.38 5.14
CA GLN A 673 21.32 17.48 5.55
C GLN A 673 19.98 18.21 5.46
N PRO A 674 19.24 18.07 4.35
CA PRO A 674 17.99 18.79 4.13
C PRO A 674 16.96 18.57 5.26
N ASP A 675 16.83 17.34 5.75
CA ASP A 675 15.84 17.01 6.80
C ASP A 675 16.11 17.72 8.13
N LYS A 676 17.39 17.99 8.43
CA LYS A 676 17.81 18.63 9.70
C LYS A 676 18.16 20.10 9.53
N HIS A 677 18.17 20.61 8.29
CA HIS A 677 18.65 21.95 7.95
C HIS A 677 20.03 22.23 8.58
N ASN A 678 20.93 21.25 8.50
CA ASN A 678 22.24 21.30 9.14
C ASN A 678 23.33 20.86 8.15
N TRP A 679 24.57 21.24 8.45
CA TRP A 679 25.74 20.94 7.62
C TRP A 679 26.75 20.10 8.41
N ASP A 680 27.12 18.96 7.85
CA ASP A 680 28.13 18.07 8.44
C ASP A 680 29.49 18.37 7.81
N GLU A 681 30.39 18.97 8.60
CA GLU A 681 31.72 19.33 8.13
C GLU A 681 32.52 18.08 7.73
N ILE A 682 32.94 18.04 6.46
CA ILE A 682 33.80 17.00 5.92
C ILE A 682 35.23 17.37 6.31
N SER A 683 35.63 17.01 7.52
CA SER A 683 36.97 17.27 8.06
C SER A 683 38.00 16.19 7.65
N ASN A 684 39.29 16.54 7.72
CA ASN A 684 40.37 15.56 7.58
C ASN A 684 40.47 14.74 8.87
N TRP A 685 39.83 13.57 8.94
CA TRP A 685 39.92 12.64 10.08
C TRP A 685 41.29 11.95 10.23
N THR A 686 42.39 12.69 9.99
CA THR A 686 43.77 12.21 10.12
C THR A 686 44.55 12.86 11.28
N GLN A 687 43.96 13.75 12.09
CA GLN A 687 44.69 14.45 13.16
C GLN A 687 44.29 14.13 14.61
N GLN A 688 43.35 13.21 14.88
CA GLN A 688 43.10 12.71 16.25
C GLN A 688 43.18 11.19 16.35
N VAL A 689 44.38 10.62 16.21
CA VAL A 689 44.68 9.31 16.79
C VAL A 689 45.98 9.40 17.56
N SER A 690 45.82 9.49 18.88
CA SER A 690 46.90 9.32 19.84
C SER A 690 47.53 7.93 19.69
N LYS A 691 48.83 7.90 19.94
CA LYS A 691 49.77 6.78 19.83
C LYS A 691 49.20 5.43 20.30
N LYS A 692 48.69 4.59 19.39
CA LYS A 692 48.78 3.11 19.47
C LYS A 692 48.39 2.44 18.14
N LYS A 693 49.41 1.89 17.47
CA LYS A 693 49.43 1.01 16.29
C LYS A 693 48.07 0.55 15.73
N LYS A 694 47.73 0.96 14.49
CA LYS A 694 47.00 0.17 13.47
C LYS A 694 47.09 0.81 12.07
N LYS A 695 47.09 -0.05 11.03
CA LYS A 695 47.14 0.26 9.59
C LYS A 695 46.18 1.40 9.18
N LYS A 696 46.68 2.38 8.41
CA LYS A 696 45.87 3.41 7.73
C LYS A 696 44.98 2.74 6.66
N LYS A 697 43.66 2.90 6.75
CA LYS A 697 42.72 2.71 5.64
C LYS A 697 42.13 4.10 5.38
N ALA A 698 42.17 4.58 4.14
CA ALA A 698 41.45 5.80 3.77
C ALA A 698 39.95 5.52 3.95
N GLU A 699 39.29 6.33 4.78
CA GLU A 699 37.83 6.21 4.98
C GLU A 699 37.14 6.80 3.74
N SER A 700 36.28 5.98 3.12
CA SER A 700 35.51 6.35 1.93
C SER A 700 34.33 7.24 2.32
N LEU A 701 34.06 8.29 1.55
CA LEU A 701 32.92 9.19 1.78
C LEU A 701 31.55 8.53 1.57
N PHE A 702 31.52 7.35 0.94
CA PHE A 702 30.32 6.52 0.79
C PHE A 702 29.89 5.80 2.07
N GLY A 703 30.80 5.69 3.05
CA GLY A 703 30.54 5.08 4.34
C GLY A 703 30.15 6.11 5.41
N ALA A 704 29.89 5.61 6.62
CA ALA A 704 29.69 6.46 7.79
C ALA A 704 30.95 7.32 8.06
N PRO A 705 30.80 8.60 8.44
CA PRO A 705 29.54 9.24 8.85
C PRO A 705 28.74 9.90 7.71
N PHE A 706 29.32 10.11 6.52
CA PHE A 706 28.78 11.04 5.51
C PHE A 706 27.80 10.42 4.50
N HIS A 707 27.96 9.14 4.15
CA HIS A 707 27.09 8.40 3.22
C HIS A 707 26.78 9.20 1.93
N LEU A 708 27.81 9.69 1.25
CA LEU A 708 27.65 10.51 0.05
C LEU A 708 26.97 9.71 -1.08
N LYS A 709 26.06 10.32 -1.82
CA LYS A 709 25.28 9.74 -2.93
C LYS A 709 25.06 10.79 -4.02
N ASP A 710 24.74 10.30 -5.22
CA ASP A 710 24.41 11.14 -6.37
C ASP A 710 23.27 12.11 -6.04
N GLY A 711 23.45 13.39 -6.34
CA GLY A 711 22.52 14.47 -6.02
C GLY A 711 22.62 15.05 -4.61
N ASP A 712 23.65 14.69 -3.82
CA ASP A 712 23.91 15.35 -2.53
C ASP A 712 24.45 16.78 -2.73
N THR A 713 24.10 17.70 -1.81
CA THR A 713 24.62 19.07 -1.83
C THR A 713 25.88 19.22 -0.98
N ILE A 714 26.96 19.73 -1.57
CA ILE A 714 28.24 20.03 -0.92
C ILE A 714 28.46 21.54 -0.83
N GLY A 715 28.60 22.04 0.39
CA GLY A 715 28.93 23.43 0.68
C GLY A 715 30.43 23.62 0.71
N ILE A 716 30.90 24.73 0.15
CA ILE A 716 32.31 25.05 -0.03
C ILE A 716 32.59 26.45 0.51
N LYS A 717 33.63 26.59 1.34
CA LYS A 717 34.12 27.89 1.79
C LYS A 717 35.61 28.05 1.53
N ASN A 718 35.98 29.21 0.96
CA ASN A 718 37.37 29.56 0.68
C ASN A 718 37.95 30.41 1.82
N LEU A 719 38.86 29.82 2.58
CA LEU A 719 39.52 30.43 3.74
C LEU A 719 40.49 31.57 3.39
N LEU A 720 40.85 31.74 2.12
CA LEU A 720 41.70 32.87 1.69
C LEU A 720 40.94 34.19 1.64
N VAL A 721 39.60 34.12 1.52
CA VAL A 721 38.74 35.29 1.32
C VAL A 721 37.61 35.39 2.34
N ASP A 722 37.27 34.31 3.05
CA ASP A 722 36.26 34.30 4.10
C ASP A 722 36.80 33.68 5.41
N ASN A 723 36.75 34.45 6.50
CA ASN A 723 37.11 33.99 7.84
C ASN A 723 35.95 33.25 8.55
N ASN A 724 34.72 33.33 8.01
CA ASN A 724 33.56 32.66 8.57
C ASN A 724 33.55 31.17 8.20
N LYS A 725 33.73 30.30 9.20
CA LYS A 725 33.74 28.84 9.01
C LYS A 725 32.37 28.17 9.15
N GLU A 726 31.32 28.94 9.46
CA GLU A 726 29.97 28.40 9.60
C GLU A 726 29.30 28.21 8.23
N PHE A 727 28.78 27.00 7.99
CA PHE A 727 28.03 26.65 6.77
C PHE A 727 26.53 26.94 6.89
N ILE A 728 26.04 27.21 8.10
CA ILE A 728 24.61 27.39 8.35
C ILE A 728 24.12 28.74 7.81
N THR A 729 23.06 28.72 7.00
CA THR A 729 22.44 29.94 6.44
C THR A 729 21.41 30.56 7.40
N LEU A 730 20.97 31.79 7.11
CA LEU A 730 19.87 32.41 7.86
C LEU A 730 18.56 31.61 7.68
N GLU A 731 18.32 31.06 6.50
CA GLU A 731 17.18 30.20 6.20
C GLU A 731 17.25 28.90 7.01
N ASP A 732 18.43 28.28 7.11
CA ASP A 732 18.65 27.10 7.96
C ASP A 732 18.38 27.41 9.44
N LYS A 733 18.84 28.57 9.93
CA LYS A 733 18.58 28.99 11.33
C LYS A 733 17.09 29.18 11.59
N GLN A 734 16.35 29.79 10.66
CA GLN A 734 14.90 29.96 10.75
C GLN A 734 14.16 28.61 10.70
N ALA A 735 14.58 27.71 9.81
CA ALA A 735 14.00 26.37 9.69
C ALA A 735 14.29 25.51 10.94
N GLN A 736 15.51 25.57 11.48
CA GLN A 736 15.85 24.90 12.75
C GLN A 736 15.05 25.47 13.93
N GLN A 737 14.85 26.79 13.99
CA GLN A 737 14.04 27.41 15.03
C GLN A 737 12.57 26.98 14.91
N THR A 738 12.03 26.94 13.70
CA THR A 738 10.67 26.43 13.41
C THR A 738 10.54 24.96 13.81
N LEU A 739 11.54 24.11 13.51
CA LEU A 739 11.59 22.71 13.95
C LEU A 739 11.65 22.57 15.47
N ARG A 740 12.41 23.43 16.17
CA ARG A 740 12.48 23.45 17.64
C ARG A 740 11.18 23.91 18.27
N GLU A 741 10.51 24.90 17.70
CA GLU A 741 9.20 25.36 18.15
C GLU A 741 8.12 24.31 17.89
N LEU A 742 8.15 23.62 16.75
CA LEU A 742 7.32 22.46 16.47
C LEU A 742 7.57 21.32 17.47
N HIS A 743 8.84 21.06 17.81
CA HIS A 743 9.19 20.04 18.80
C HIS A 743 8.76 20.43 20.22
N LYS A 744 8.91 21.70 20.61
CA LYS A 744 8.42 22.23 21.90
C LYS A 744 6.90 22.24 21.97
N ARG A 745 6.20 22.59 20.88
CA ARG A 745 4.74 22.46 20.78
C ARG A 745 4.33 21.00 20.91
N ARG A 746 4.93 20.08 20.15
CA ARG A 746 4.69 18.64 20.30
C ARG A 746 4.96 18.13 21.72
N GLN A 747 5.99 18.61 22.40
CA GLN A 747 6.27 18.24 23.79
C GLN A 747 5.31 18.88 24.80
N SER A 748 4.87 20.12 24.57
CA SER A 748 3.85 20.79 25.40
C SER A 748 2.47 20.17 25.19
N ASP A 749 2.15 19.80 23.96
CA ASP A 749 0.94 19.08 23.60
C ASP A 749 0.99 17.69 24.23
N LEU A 750 2.12 16.98 24.17
CA LEU A 750 2.31 15.71 24.89
C LEU A 750 2.21 15.87 26.41
N PHE A 751 2.74 16.95 27.00
CA PHE A 751 2.66 17.19 28.45
C PHE A 751 1.24 17.57 28.91
N ASN A 752 0.49 18.31 28.09
CA ASN A 752 -0.93 18.61 28.30
C ASN A 752 -1.86 17.42 27.98
N ILE A 753 -1.35 16.38 27.33
CA ILE A 753 -2.04 15.09 27.13
C ILE A 753 -1.81 14.14 28.34
N TYR A 754 -0.78 14.40 29.17
CA TYR A 754 -0.47 13.61 30.37
C TYR A 754 -0.91 14.25 31.70
N GLN A 755 -1.43 15.48 31.68
CA GLN A 755 -2.28 16.05 32.75
C GLN A 755 -3.74 15.93 32.36
#